data_AF-A0A556QPA0-F1
#
_entry.id   AF-A0A556QPA0-F1
#
_cell.length_a   1.000
_cell.length_b   1.000
_cell.length_c   1.000
_cell.angle_alpha   90.00
_cell.angle_beta   90.00
_cell.angle_gamma   90.00
#
_symmetry.space_group_name_H-M   'P 1'
#
loop_
_entity.id
_entity.type
_entity.pdbx_description
1 polymer ?
#
loop_
_entity_poly.entity_id
_entity_poly.type
_entity_poly.pdbx_seq_one_letter_code
_entity_poly.pdbx_strand_id
1 'polypeptide(L)'
;MNFEQPKPDSKKYADLISDIEKGIIKIPKFQREFVWGIDKTANLLDSILKGYPIGTFILWKTNERINDIKNVGNLDIPPTPDGTKVEYVLDGQQRITSLFAAYRGAKIQKVGEKKVTDYSDIVVNIDIDISDSDRQVISAEPTGKKYISLSTVLNFNYAKSKELESQFSSNEMQLIDSYSTAFRTYEFSTVVLRKEDIDSAIEVFTRINTGGQTLTLFEIMSAKTYDEEQQFDMTVKWADFVKELKDIKYEGVSNSVVLSLLSLVLSRTKECKRKTILALDKQSIIDAWDDAISALKDSIDYFRTTYRIPVSQILPYDALLIPFGYFFYHHKDKPSGLQKKLLEEFFWRMSLSFRYSSSTESRLAQDIKRIDTILEENRPDYADIKVDLDSPRALVETNFSAGNSYCKAVLCLLAYQEPKDFRDNGKVILDNSWLKIANSKNYHHFFPKAYFKTKETANANSLVNITFVSDHLNKRKIGAKAPSVYIRDFHDENSEINIALNSHFIDLKGFGIESDDYATFLAKRSKLIYDALKSRIELTHQESVNEELEQLIHAGESARVEFKSTLRYDLKTKEVNNKLEFVIAKTIAAFLNSEGGNLLIGIDDNSNALGLENDLQTLGKQNTDGFELHLIGLIKKYVGAEYGGHTKISFPFYDSQQICRIQVSRSGTPVFMSYEGKDEFFVRTGCSSQSLSRGEQSIYEKEHWL
;
A
#
# COMPACT_ATOMS: atom_id res chain seq x y z
N MET A 1 -14.41 42.93 -17.53
CA MET A 1 -14.38 41.47 -17.43
C MET A 1 -15.43 40.93 -18.39
N ASN A 2 -15.02 40.21 -19.43
CA ASN A 2 -15.98 39.45 -20.24
C ASN A 2 -16.27 38.15 -19.47
N PHE A 3 -17.49 38.03 -18.94
CA PHE A 3 -17.96 36.77 -18.39
C PHE A 3 -18.34 35.87 -19.56
N GLU A 4 -17.43 35.01 -20.01
CA GLU A 4 -17.77 33.96 -20.97
C GLU A 4 -18.68 32.94 -20.28
N GLN A 5 -19.99 33.05 -20.53
CA GLN A 5 -20.94 32.05 -20.09
C GLN A 5 -20.82 30.79 -20.97
N PRO A 6 -21.00 29.59 -20.38
CA PRO A 6 -21.12 28.36 -21.17
C PRO A 6 -22.26 28.54 -22.18
N LYS A 7 -22.01 28.20 -23.45
CA LYS A 7 -23.05 28.26 -24.47
C LYS A 7 -23.74 26.90 -24.55
N PRO A 8 -25.08 26.84 -24.40
CA PRO A 8 -25.82 25.65 -24.80
C PRO A 8 -25.65 25.47 -26.32
N ASP A 9 -25.38 24.24 -26.71
CA ASP A 9 -25.16 23.82 -28.09
C ASP A 9 -25.90 22.49 -28.32
N SER A 10 -26.10 22.08 -29.57
CA SER A 10 -26.66 20.77 -29.89
C SER A 10 -25.67 19.92 -30.68
N LYS A 11 -25.64 18.62 -30.38
CA LYS A 11 -24.82 17.65 -31.12
C LYS A 11 -25.70 16.47 -31.51
N LYS A 12 -25.70 16.09 -32.78
CA LYS A 12 -26.47 14.93 -33.25
C LYS A 12 -25.86 13.64 -32.72
N TYR A 13 -26.68 12.60 -32.61
CA TYR A 13 -26.21 11.27 -32.23
C TYR A 13 -25.03 10.79 -33.07
N ALA A 14 -25.13 10.90 -34.40
CA ALA A 14 -24.09 10.45 -35.31
C ALA A 14 -22.76 11.20 -35.10
N ASP A 15 -22.83 12.51 -34.85
CA ASP A 15 -21.65 13.35 -34.61
C ASP A 15 -21.01 13.00 -33.26
N LEU A 16 -21.83 12.80 -32.22
CA LEU A 16 -21.35 12.40 -30.89
C LEU A 16 -20.59 11.06 -30.96
N ILE A 17 -21.14 10.05 -31.64
CA ILE A 17 -20.49 8.76 -31.82
C ILE A 17 -19.21 8.88 -32.65
N SER A 18 -19.25 9.60 -33.78
CA SER A 18 -18.08 9.86 -34.62
C SER A 18 -16.95 10.53 -33.83
N ASP A 19 -17.28 11.49 -32.96
CA ASP A 19 -16.28 12.18 -32.15
C ASP A 19 -15.63 11.26 -31.10
N ILE A 20 -16.36 10.29 -30.55
CA ILE A 20 -15.79 9.24 -29.68
C ILE A 20 -14.89 8.32 -30.50
N GLU A 21 -15.34 7.88 -31.68
CA GLU A 21 -14.57 6.99 -32.57
C GLU A 21 -13.27 7.63 -33.07
N LYS A 22 -13.24 8.95 -33.20
CA LYS A 22 -12.04 9.73 -33.57
C LYS A 22 -11.16 10.07 -32.37
N GLY A 23 -11.55 9.72 -31.15
CA GLY A 23 -10.84 10.09 -29.93
C GLY A 23 -10.91 11.58 -29.59
N ILE A 24 -11.87 12.33 -30.17
CA ILE A 24 -12.11 13.74 -29.87
C ILE A 24 -12.84 13.87 -28.53
N ILE A 25 -13.90 13.07 -28.33
CA ILE A 25 -14.58 12.98 -27.04
C ILE A 25 -13.98 11.85 -26.22
N LYS A 26 -13.60 12.16 -24.98
CA LYS A 26 -12.98 11.19 -24.08
C LYS A 26 -13.54 11.27 -22.66
N ILE A 27 -13.36 10.18 -21.92
CA ILE A 27 -13.77 10.08 -20.53
C ILE A 27 -12.51 10.15 -19.64
N PRO A 28 -12.40 11.15 -18.75
CA PRO A 28 -11.32 11.21 -17.78
C PRO A 28 -11.31 10.00 -16.83
N LYS A 29 -10.11 9.45 -16.52
CA LYS A 29 -9.99 8.32 -15.58
C LYS A 29 -10.36 8.64 -14.14
N PHE A 30 -10.32 9.91 -13.73
CA PHE A 30 -10.74 10.29 -12.38
C PHE A 30 -12.27 10.26 -12.21
N GLN A 31 -13.03 9.97 -13.28
CA GLN A 31 -14.47 9.70 -13.16
C GLN A 31 -14.73 8.27 -12.70
N ARG A 32 -15.95 8.03 -12.21
CA ARG A 32 -16.32 6.72 -11.66
C ARG A 32 -16.37 5.66 -12.75
N GLU A 33 -16.12 4.41 -12.35
CA GLU A 33 -16.29 3.27 -13.24
C GLU A 33 -17.69 3.20 -13.88
N PHE A 34 -17.76 2.59 -15.06
CA PHE A 34 -19.01 2.38 -15.75
C PHE A 34 -19.84 1.27 -15.06
N VAL A 35 -21.00 1.63 -14.51
CA VAL A 35 -21.84 0.72 -13.70
C VAL A 35 -23.18 0.38 -14.35
N TRP A 36 -23.62 1.12 -15.37
CA TRP A 36 -24.92 0.90 -16.00
C TRP A 36 -25.03 -0.49 -16.64
N GLY A 37 -26.07 -1.24 -16.30
CA GLY A 37 -26.38 -2.54 -16.90
C GLY A 37 -26.99 -2.43 -18.30
N ILE A 38 -27.19 -3.59 -18.92
CA ILE A 38 -27.81 -3.70 -20.24
C ILE A 38 -29.24 -3.14 -20.23
N ASP A 39 -30.03 -3.40 -19.19
CA ASP A 39 -31.42 -2.89 -19.08
C ASP A 39 -31.50 -1.37 -19.01
N LYS A 40 -30.63 -0.74 -18.20
CA LYS A 40 -30.56 0.72 -18.13
C LYS A 40 -30.15 1.34 -19.47
N THR A 41 -29.27 0.65 -20.20
CA THR A 41 -28.85 1.09 -21.53
C THR A 41 -29.98 0.94 -22.53
N ALA A 42 -30.70 -0.19 -22.53
CA ALA A 42 -31.89 -0.38 -23.35
C ALA A 42 -32.96 0.69 -23.07
N ASN A 43 -33.24 1.01 -21.80
CA ASN A 43 -34.19 2.07 -21.42
C ASN A 43 -33.78 3.46 -21.92
N LEU A 44 -32.47 3.77 -21.89
CA LEU A 44 -31.95 5.02 -22.44
C LEU A 44 -32.19 5.10 -23.94
N LEU A 45 -31.92 4.02 -24.68
CA LEU A 45 -32.08 4.01 -26.13
C LEU A 45 -33.56 3.96 -26.55
N ASP A 46 -34.42 3.29 -25.77
CA ASP A 46 -35.88 3.36 -25.91
C ASP A 46 -36.39 4.80 -25.77
N SER A 47 -35.87 5.54 -24.78
CA SER A 47 -36.21 6.94 -24.56
C SER A 47 -35.81 7.82 -25.75
N ILE A 48 -34.62 7.59 -26.32
CA ILE A 48 -34.15 8.31 -27.53
C ILE A 48 -35.06 8.00 -28.71
N LEU A 49 -35.38 6.72 -28.94
CA LEU A 49 -36.24 6.28 -30.04
C LEU A 49 -37.63 6.93 -29.95
N LYS A 50 -38.22 6.99 -28.74
CA LYS A 50 -39.50 7.65 -28.46
C LYS A 50 -39.46 9.18 -28.48
N GLY A 51 -38.29 9.79 -28.67
CA GLY A 51 -38.12 11.25 -28.68
C GLY A 51 -38.21 11.89 -27.30
N TYR A 52 -38.04 11.12 -26.21
CA TYR A 52 -38.00 11.67 -24.86
C TYR A 52 -36.69 12.42 -24.61
N PRO A 53 -36.72 13.51 -23.82
CA PRO A 53 -35.51 14.25 -23.49
C PRO A 53 -34.59 13.40 -22.61
N ILE A 54 -33.37 13.17 -23.07
CA ILE A 54 -32.29 12.69 -22.21
C ILE A 54 -31.50 13.91 -21.73
N GLY A 55 -31.00 13.90 -20.49
CA GLY A 55 -30.37 15.09 -19.90
C GLY A 55 -29.19 15.66 -20.72
N THR A 56 -28.69 16.82 -20.34
CA THR A 56 -27.57 17.49 -21.01
C THR A 56 -26.24 16.73 -20.88
N PHE A 57 -25.35 16.84 -21.86
CA PHE A 57 -23.93 16.48 -21.74
C PHE A 57 -23.09 17.72 -21.47
N ILE A 58 -22.19 17.63 -20.50
CA ILE A 58 -21.29 18.74 -20.17
C ILE A 58 -19.89 18.32 -20.57
N LEU A 59 -19.28 19.08 -21.46
CA LEU A 59 -17.99 18.79 -22.07
C LEU A 59 -16.99 19.89 -21.73
N TRP A 60 -15.74 19.50 -21.47
CA TRP A 60 -14.62 20.42 -21.28
C TRP A 60 -13.67 20.32 -22.46
N LYS A 61 -13.58 21.41 -23.24
CA LYS A 61 -12.76 21.46 -24.45
C LYS A 61 -11.42 22.11 -24.13
N THR A 62 -10.33 21.36 -24.28
CA THR A 62 -8.99 21.82 -23.89
C THR A 62 -7.88 21.30 -24.81
N ASN A 63 -6.73 21.97 -24.75
CA ASN A 63 -5.47 21.46 -25.29
C ASN A 63 -4.76 20.54 -24.28
N GLU A 64 -5.05 20.68 -22.99
CA GLU A 64 -4.44 19.88 -21.93
C GLU A 64 -4.83 18.40 -22.07
N ARG A 65 -3.83 17.51 -22.06
CA ARG A 65 -4.05 16.06 -22.04
C ARG A 65 -4.07 15.60 -20.59
N ILE A 66 -5.15 14.96 -20.20
CA ILE A 66 -5.29 14.32 -18.89
C ILE A 66 -5.46 12.81 -19.07
N ASN A 67 -5.26 12.07 -18.00
CA ASN A 67 -5.45 10.63 -18.01
C ASN A 67 -6.90 10.29 -18.38
N ASP A 68 -7.06 9.52 -19.46
CA ASP A 68 -8.35 9.14 -20.02
C ASP A 68 -8.50 7.63 -20.17
N ILE A 69 -9.76 7.19 -20.15
CA ILE A 69 -10.14 5.81 -20.41
C ILE A 69 -9.77 5.49 -21.87
N LYS A 70 -8.91 4.48 -22.05
CA LYS A 70 -8.40 4.07 -23.37
C LYS A 70 -9.31 3.06 -24.07
N ASN A 71 -10.25 2.43 -23.38
CA ASN A 71 -11.17 1.45 -23.95
C ASN A 71 -12.55 1.44 -23.28
N VAL A 72 -13.56 0.94 -24.00
CA VAL A 72 -14.88 0.62 -23.47
C VAL A 72 -15.11 -0.87 -23.63
N GLY A 73 -14.77 -1.63 -22.58
CA GLY A 73 -14.77 -3.10 -22.64
C GLY A 73 -13.71 -3.61 -23.60
N ASN A 74 -14.12 -4.32 -24.64
CA ASN A 74 -13.24 -4.84 -25.68
C ASN A 74 -12.98 -3.87 -26.85
N LEU A 75 -13.36 -2.59 -26.73
CA LEU A 75 -13.25 -1.60 -27.79
C LEU A 75 -12.23 -0.52 -27.43
N ASP A 76 -11.19 -0.37 -28.26
CA ASP A 76 -10.20 0.68 -28.07
C ASP A 76 -10.70 2.03 -28.57
N ILE A 77 -10.42 3.08 -27.80
CA ILE A 77 -10.62 4.48 -28.18
C ILE A 77 -9.27 5.01 -28.69
N PRO A 78 -9.19 5.52 -29.93
CA PRO A 78 -7.93 6.02 -30.46
C PRO A 78 -7.45 7.29 -29.74
N PRO A 79 -6.16 7.62 -29.84
CA PRO A 79 -5.65 8.91 -29.35
C PRO A 79 -6.31 10.07 -30.07
N THR A 80 -6.39 11.22 -29.40
CA THR A 80 -6.91 12.45 -30.01
C THR A 80 -5.92 12.91 -31.10
N PRO A 81 -6.37 13.19 -32.33
CA PRO A 81 -5.48 13.63 -33.41
C PRO A 81 -4.70 14.89 -33.07
N ASP A 82 -3.47 14.98 -33.59
CA ASP A 82 -2.61 16.14 -33.40
C ASP A 82 -3.28 17.43 -33.90
N GLY A 83 -3.03 18.54 -33.20
CA GLY A 83 -3.65 19.83 -33.50
C GLY A 83 -5.15 19.92 -33.17
N THR A 84 -5.77 18.85 -32.67
CA THR A 84 -7.17 18.83 -32.28
C THR A 84 -7.32 18.96 -30.76
N LYS A 85 -8.27 19.81 -30.33
CA LYS A 85 -8.66 19.92 -28.92
C LYS A 85 -9.49 18.71 -28.51
N VAL A 86 -9.17 18.15 -27.35
CA VAL A 86 -9.94 17.06 -26.74
C VAL A 86 -11.16 17.64 -26.00
N GLU A 87 -12.27 16.90 -26.03
CA GLU A 87 -13.51 17.20 -25.31
C GLU A 87 -13.73 16.15 -24.21
N TYR A 88 -13.38 16.50 -22.97
CA TYR A 88 -13.56 15.62 -21.82
C TYR A 88 -14.99 15.71 -21.27
N VAL A 89 -15.61 14.56 -21.08
CA VAL A 89 -16.95 14.47 -20.48
C VAL A 89 -16.86 14.84 -19.00
N LEU A 90 -17.60 15.85 -18.55
CA LEU A 90 -17.74 16.22 -17.13
C LEU A 90 -19.06 15.72 -16.52
N ASP A 91 -20.13 15.68 -17.31
CA ASP A 91 -21.41 15.07 -16.93
C ASP A 91 -22.03 14.29 -18.09
N GLY A 92 -22.73 13.22 -17.74
CA GLY A 92 -23.34 12.29 -18.70
C GLY A 92 -22.46 11.10 -19.09
N GLN A 93 -21.36 10.85 -18.37
CA GLN A 93 -20.43 9.73 -18.59
C GLN A 93 -21.14 8.38 -18.81
N GLN A 94 -22.01 7.96 -17.88
CA GLN A 94 -22.68 6.67 -17.98
C GLN A 94 -23.57 6.59 -19.25
N ARG A 95 -24.20 7.71 -19.62
CA ARG A 95 -25.07 7.78 -20.81
C ARG A 95 -24.24 7.71 -22.09
N ILE A 96 -23.16 8.48 -22.20
CA ILE A 96 -22.33 8.49 -23.40
C ILE A 96 -21.59 7.16 -23.60
N THR A 97 -21.12 6.53 -22.52
CA THR A 97 -20.55 5.17 -22.58
C THR A 97 -21.59 4.15 -23.04
N SER A 98 -22.81 4.20 -22.50
CA SER A 98 -23.93 3.33 -22.93
C SER A 98 -24.28 3.50 -24.41
N LEU A 99 -24.31 4.73 -24.92
CA LEU A 99 -24.57 5.02 -26.34
C LEU A 99 -23.52 4.35 -27.23
N PHE A 100 -22.23 4.56 -26.91
CA PHE A 100 -21.12 3.99 -27.67
C PHE A 100 -21.06 2.46 -27.56
N ALA A 101 -21.28 1.91 -26.37
CA ALA A 101 -21.28 0.46 -26.12
C ALA A 101 -22.36 -0.25 -26.93
N ALA A 102 -23.58 0.29 -26.99
CA ALA A 102 -24.66 -0.27 -27.79
C ALA A 102 -24.43 -0.10 -29.29
N TYR A 103 -23.87 1.03 -29.72
CA TYR A 103 -23.54 1.29 -31.13
C TYR A 103 -22.55 0.26 -31.69
N ARG A 104 -21.47 0.00 -30.95
CA ARG A 104 -20.41 -0.93 -31.34
C ARG A 104 -20.62 -2.38 -30.90
N GLY A 105 -21.65 -2.68 -30.11
CA GLY A 105 -21.87 -4.02 -29.55
C GLY A 105 -20.74 -4.43 -28.60
N ALA A 106 -20.35 -3.55 -27.68
CA ALA A 106 -19.25 -3.77 -26.75
C ALA A 106 -19.51 -4.96 -25.81
N LYS A 107 -18.46 -5.70 -25.49
CA LYS A 107 -18.41 -6.70 -24.43
C LYS A 107 -17.65 -6.10 -23.26
N ILE A 108 -18.35 -5.81 -22.17
CA ILE A 108 -17.81 -5.11 -21.01
C ILE A 108 -17.81 -6.03 -19.80
N GLN A 109 -16.62 -6.27 -19.24
CA GLN A 109 -16.47 -6.86 -17.91
C GLN A 109 -16.29 -5.72 -16.91
N LYS A 110 -17.25 -5.56 -15.99
CA LYS A 110 -17.19 -4.52 -14.97
C LYS A 110 -16.21 -4.91 -13.86
N VAL A 111 -15.58 -3.91 -13.25
CA VAL A 111 -14.65 -4.11 -12.13
C VAL A 111 -15.35 -4.85 -11.00
N GLY A 112 -14.78 -5.97 -10.56
CA GLY A 112 -15.33 -6.81 -9.49
C GLY A 112 -16.39 -7.83 -9.94
N GLU A 113 -16.80 -7.83 -11.21
CA GLU A 113 -17.74 -8.80 -11.77
C GLU A 113 -17.03 -9.90 -12.56
N LYS A 114 -17.46 -11.15 -12.40
CA LYS A 114 -17.03 -12.28 -13.25
C LYS A 114 -17.79 -12.34 -14.57
N LYS A 115 -18.97 -11.72 -14.64
CA LYS A 115 -19.84 -11.75 -15.82
C LYS A 115 -19.38 -10.69 -16.83
N VAL A 116 -19.29 -11.08 -18.09
CA VAL A 116 -19.16 -10.16 -19.21
C VAL A 116 -20.57 -9.84 -19.70
N THR A 117 -20.88 -8.55 -19.82
CA THR A 117 -22.14 -8.10 -20.41
C THR A 117 -21.91 -7.77 -21.88
N ASP A 118 -22.69 -8.37 -22.76
CA ASP A 118 -22.64 -8.15 -24.20
C ASP A 118 -23.74 -7.15 -24.59
N TYR A 119 -23.36 -5.96 -25.03
CA TYR A 119 -24.30 -4.91 -25.40
C TYR A 119 -24.88 -5.12 -26.81
N SER A 120 -24.38 -6.11 -27.57
CA SER A 120 -24.98 -6.53 -28.84
C SER A 120 -26.30 -7.32 -28.65
N ASP A 121 -26.54 -7.82 -27.43
CA ASP A 121 -27.76 -8.53 -27.04
C ASP A 121 -28.99 -7.60 -26.97
N ILE A 122 -28.80 -6.27 -27.00
CA ILE A 122 -29.93 -5.32 -27.03
C ILE A 122 -30.64 -5.43 -28.37
N VAL A 123 -31.96 -5.57 -28.32
CA VAL A 123 -32.81 -5.76 -29.51
C VAL A 123 -33.91 -4.71 -29.60
N VAL A 124 -34.38 -4.50 -30.83
CA VAL A 124 -35.53 -3.68 -31.18
C VAL A 124 -36.66 -4.61 -31.60
N ASN A 125 -37.80 -4.51 -30.92
CA ASN A 125 -39.00 -5.25 -31.26
C ASN A 125 -39.73 -4.55 -32.42
N ILE A 126 -39.93 -5.27 -33.52
CA ILE A 126 -40.54 -4.74 -34.74
C ILE A 126 -42.07 -4.91 -34.73
N ASP A 127 -42.60 -5.72 -33.81
CA ASP A 127 -44.04 -5.95 -33.66
C ASP A 127 -44.75 -4.87 -32.81
N ILE A 128 -43.99 -3.99 -32.15
CA ILE A 128 -44.53 -2.96 -31.25
C ILE A 128 -44.60 -1.62 -31.99
N ASP A 129 -45.77 -1.00 -31.95
CA ASP A 129 -45.93 0.38 -32.41
C ASP A 129 -45.29 1.34 -31.39
N ILE A 130 -44.42 2.22 -31.88
CA ILE A 130 -43.73 3.22 -31.06
C ILE A 130 -44.70 4.21 -30.38
N SER A 131 -45.92 4.35 -30.89
CA SER A 131 -46.97 5.18 -30.29
C SER A 131 -47.58 4.59 -29.02
N ASP A 132 -47.36 3.30 -28.74
CA ASP A 132 -47.77 2.66 -27.49
C ASP A 132 -46.77 3.01 -26.37
N SER A 133 -47.10 4.06 -25.60
CA SER A 133 -46.23 4.57 -24.53
C SER A 133 -45.95 3.56 -23.42
N ASP A 134 -46.84 2.58 -23.24
CA ASP A 134 -46.78 1.62 -22.13
C ASP A 134 -45.88 0.41 -22.45
N ARG A 135 -45.43 0.27 -23.70
CA ARG A 135 -44.57 -0.83 -24.14
C ARG A 135 -43.17 -0.35 -24.49
N GLN A 136 -42.18 -1.17 -24.12
CA GLN A 136 -40.79 -0.94 -24.44
C GLN A 136 -40.48 -1.52 -25.83
N VAL A 137 -39.96 -0.69 -26.73
CA VAL A 137 -39.57 -1.08 -28.09
C VAL A 137 -38.15 -1.65 -28.08
N ILE A 138 -37.27 -1.12 -27.24
CA ILE A 138 -35.87 -1.56 -27.12
C ILE A 138 -35.63 -2.24 -25.78
N SER A 139 -35.25 -3.52 -25.78
CA SER A 139 -35.06 -4.31 -24.55
C SER A 139 -33.76 -5.12 -24.56
N ALA A 140 -33.30 -5.51 -23.37
CA ALA A 140 -32.12 -6.37 -23.20
C ALA A 140 -32.38 -7.84 -23.55
N GLU A 141 -33.64 -8.26 -23.56
CA GLU A 141 -34.07 -9.59 -23.96
C GLU A 141 -35.09 -9.49 -25.10
N PRO A 142 -35.10 -10.43 -26.07
CA PRO A 142 -36.11 -10.47 -27.12
C PRO A 142 -37.52 -10.60 -26.56
N THR A 143 -38.34 -9.60 -26.88
CA THR A 143 -39.79 -9.65 -26.66
C THR A 143 -40.46 -9.64 -28.03
N GLY A 144 -41.60 -10.32 -28.18
CA GLY A 144 -42.33 -10.41 -29.47
C GLY A 144 -41.90 -11.55 -30.38
N LYS A 145 -42.45 -11.59 -31.61
CA LYS A 145 -42.19 -12.61 -32.63
C LYS A 145 -41.09 -12.17 -33.60
N LYS A 146 -40.96 -10.87 -33.87
CA LYS A 146 -39.94 -10.30 -34.74
C LYS A 146 -39.13 -9.23 -34.01
N TYR A 147 -37.82 -9.41 -34.02
CA TYR A 147 -36.86 -8.50 -33.42
C TYR A 147 -35.59 -8.41 -34.27
N ILE A 148 -34.86 -7.32 -34.10
CA ILE A 148 -33.57 -7.08 -34.76
C ILE A 148 -32.58 -6.52 -33.75
N SER A 149 -31.29 -6.82 -33.88
CA SER A 149 -30.26 -6.23 -33.00
C SER A 149 -30.25 -4.71 -33.14
N LEU A 150 -30.21 -4.01 -32.01
CA LEU A 150 -30.15 -2.54 -31.99
C LEU A 150 -28.90 -2.00 -32.67
N SER A 151 -27.76 -2.68 -32.54
CA SER A 151 -26.53 -2.32 -33.26
C SER A 151 -26.76 -2.29 -34.78
N THR A 152 -27.58 -3.20 -35.31
CA THR A 152 -27.93 -3.23 -36.73
C THR A 152 -28.80 -2.03 -37.13
N VAL A 153 -29.75 -1.62 -36.30
CA VAL A 153 -30.58 -0.43 -36.53
C VAL A 153 -29.74 0.85 -36.48
N LEU A 154 -28.86 0.97 -35.50
CA LEU A 154 -27.96 2.13 -35.34
C LEU A 154 -26.98 2.27 -36.52
N ASN A 155 -26.56 1.15 -37.10
CA ASN A 155 -25.65 1.08 -38.25
C ASN A 155 -26.36 0.87 -39.60
N PHE A 156 -27.68 1.07 -39.65
CA PHE A 156 -28.47 0.76 -40.84
C PHE A 156 -28.05 1.61 -42.05
N ASN A 157 -27.81 0.97 -43.19
CA ASN A 157 -27.42 1.61 -44.43
C ASN A 157 -27.85 0.74 -45.62
N TYR A 158 -27.55 1.17 -46.85
CA TYR A 158 -27.94 0.43 -48.05
C TYR A 158 -27.41 -1.01 -48.10
N ALA A 159 -26.16 -1.24 -47.66
CA ALA A 159 -25.59 -2.59 -47.62
C ALA A 159 -26.34 -3.46 -46.60
N LYS A 160 -26.60 -2.93 -45.41
CA LYS A 160 -27.36 -3.61 -44.36
C LYS A 160 -28.81 -3.88 -44.78
N SER A 161 -29.42 -2.97 -45.55
CA SER A 161 -30.76 -3.17 -46.10
C SER A 161 -30.82 -4.44 -46.95
N LYS A 162 -29.85 -4.64 -47.85
CA LYS A 162 -29.79 -5.83 -48.71
C LYS A 162 -29.63 -7.13 -47.93
N GLU A 163 -28.88 -7.12 -46.83
CA GLU A 163 -28.71 -8.29 -45.97
C GLU A 163 -30.01 -8.69 -45.25
N LEU A 164 -30.91 -7.74 -45.02
CA LEU A 164 -32.13 -7.90 -44.24
C LEU A 164 -33.38 -8.13 -45.10
N GLU A 165 -33.31 -7.90 -46.42
CA GLU A 165 -34.43 -8.04 -47.37
C GLU A 165 -35.08 -9.44 -47.37
N SER A 166 -34.32 -10.49 -47.04
CA SER A 166 -34.86 -11.86 -46.95
C SER A 166 -35.56 -12.17 -45.63
N GLN A 167 -35.37 -11.32 -44.60
CA GLN A 167 -35.85 -11.55 -43.23
C GLN A 167 -37.02 -10.65 -42.84
N PHE A 168 -37.11 -9.47 -43.46
CA PHE A 168 -38.11 -8.45 -43.15
C PHE A 168 -38.87 -8.03 -44.40
N SER A 169 -40.18 -7.80 -44.26
CA SER A 169 -41.04 -7.26 -45.32
C SER A 169 -40.69 -5.80 -45.65
N SER A 170 -41.14 -5.31 -46.80
CA SER A 170 -40.87 -3.91 -47.21
C SER A 170 -41.36 -2.88 -46.18
N ASN A 171 -42.48 -3.13 -45.51
CA ASN A 171 -43.00 -2.23 -44.46
C ASN A 171 -42.12 -2.26 -43.20
N GLU A 172 -41.63 -3.45 -42.82
CA GLU A 172 -40.72 -3.60 -41.67
C GLU A 172 -39.36 -2.97 -41.96
N MET A 173 -38.88 -3.07 -43.20
CA MET A 173 -37.66 -2.39 -43.65
C MET A 173 -37.79 -0.87 -43.60
N GLN A 174 -38.93 -0.31 -44.00
CA GLN A 174 -39.23 1.12 -43.84
C GLN A 174 -39.27 1.52 -42.37
N LEU A 175 -39.83 0.67 -41.50
CA LEU A 175 -39.85 0.93 -40.06
C LEU A 175 -38.43 0.94 -39.47
N ILE A 176 -37.59 -0.03 -39.83
CA ILE A 176 -36.18 -0.08 -39.40
C ILE A 176 -35.41 1.17 -39.86
N ASP A 177 -35.61 1.60 -41.11
CA ASP A 177 -34.99 2.82 -41.65
C ASP A 177 -35.48 4.07 -40.89
N SER A 178 -36.77 4.13 -40.55
CA SER A 178 -37.34 5.22 -39.74
C SER A 178 -36.75 5.28 -38.33
N TYR A 179 -36.53 4.12 -37.68
CA TYR A 179 -35.89 4.04 -36.38
C TYR A 179 -34.42 4.46 -36.46
N SER A 180 -33.70 4.01 -37.49
CA SER A 180 -32.31 4.45 -37.71
C SER A 180 -32.23 5.97 -37.93
N THR A 181 -33.16 6.52 -38.70
CA THR A 181 -33.27 7.96 -38.93
C THR A 181 -33.54 8.71 -37.63
N ALA A 182 -34.47 8.22 -36.79
CA ALA A 182 -34.77 8.83 -35.49
C ALA A 182 -33.52 8.96 -34.61
N PHE A 183 -32.69 7.91 -34.52
CA PHE A 183 -31.41 7.98 -33.83
C PHE A 183 -30.46 8.99 -34.47
N ARG A 184 -30.22 8.90 -35.79
CA ARG A 184 -29.27 9.77 -36.51
C ARG A 184 -29.60 11.26 -36.36
N THR A 185 -30.89 11.60 -36.35
CA THR A 185 -31.36 12.99 -36.24
C THR A 185 -31.60 13.46 -34.82
N TYR A 186 -31.52 12.57 -33.82
CA TYR A 186 -31.69 12.97 -32.42
C TYR A 186 -30.59 13.96 -32.02
N GLU A 187 -31.00 15.11 -31.48
CA GLU A 187 -30.09 16.16 -31.03
C GLU A 187 -29.95 16.15 -29.51
N PHE A 188 -28.73 15.95 -29.04
CA PHE A 188 -28.40 16.06 -27.63
C PHE A 188 -28.14 17.51 -27.25
N SER A 189 -28.73 17.95 -26.13
CA SER A 189 -28.32 19.18 -25.45
C SER A 189 -26.90 19.02 -24.92
N THR A 190 -26.00 19.90 -25.34
CA THR A 190 -24.61 19.93 -24.86
C THR A 190 -24.25 21.29 -24.28
N VAL A 191 -23.36 21.31 -23.30
CA VAL A 191 -22.77 22.53 -22.76
C VAL A 191 -21.27 22.37 -22.79
N VAL A 192 -20.60 23.20 -23.59
CA VAL A 192 -19.15 23.14 -23.75
C VAL A 192 -18.49 24.23 -22.91
N LEU A 193 -17.70 23.81 -21.92
CA LEU A 193 -16.78 24.69 -21.20
C LEU A 193 -15.57 24.96 -22.09
N ARG A 194 -15.37 26.24 -22.41
CA ARG A 194 -14.27 26.73 -23.26
C ARG A 194 -13.09 27.27 -22.46
N LYS A 195 -13.22 27.38 -21.14
CA LYS A 195 -12.07 27.61 -20.26
C LYS A 195 -11.17 26.40 -20.33
N GLU A 196 -9.92 26.62 -20.73
CA GLU A 196 -8.96 25.53 -20.97
C GLU A 196 -8.31 25.02 -19.68
N ASP A 197 -8.51 25.68 -18.53
CA ASP A 197 -7.87 25.29 -17.27
C ASP A 197 -8.58 24.11 -16.58
N ILE A 198 -7.77 23.12 -16.16
CA ILE A 198 -8.25 21.93 -15.45
C ILE A 198 -8.95 22.24 -14.13
N ASP A 199 -8.52 23.30 -13.43
CA ASP A 199 -9.08 23.67 -12.12
C ASP A 199 -10.58 24.04 -12.24
N SER A 200 -10.95 24.79 -13.27
CA SER A 200 -12.34 25.10 -13.59
C SER A 200 -13.14 23.84 -13.93
N ALA A 201 -12.55 22.89 -14.67
CA ALA A 201 -13.21 21.65 -15.03
C ALA A 201 -13.50 20.76 -13.81
N ILE A 202 -12.53 20.64 -12.89
CA ILE A 202 -12.67 19.90 -11.64
C ILE A 202 -13.68 20.57 -10.70
N GLU A 203 -13.69 21.90 -10.64
CA GLU A 203 -14.67 22.64 -9.85
C GLU A 203 -16.10 22.43 -10.38
N VAL A 204 -16.30 22.56 -11.70
CA VAL A 204 -17.61 22.29 -12.33
C VAL A 204 -18.04 20.84 -12.08
N PHE A 205 -17.14 19.88 -12.30
CA PHE A 205 -17.40 18.47 -12.02
C PHE A 205 -17.87 18.25 -10.58
N THR A 206 -17.17 18.84 -9.61
CA THR A 206 -17.47 18.69 -8.18
C THR A 206 -18.81 19.31 -7.80
N ARG A 207 -19.14 20.48 -8.36
CA ARG A 207 -20.41 21.17 -8.08
C ARG A 207 -21.61 20.44 -8.67
N ILE A 208 -21.47 19.88 -9.86
CA ILE A 208 -22.56 19.17 -10.55
C ILE A 208 -22.81 17.80 -9.93
N ASN A 209 -21.76 17.13 -9.44
CA ASN A 209 -21.86 15.83 -8.77
C ASN A 209 -22.19 15.93 -7.27
N THR A 210 -22.83 17.00 -6.81
CA THR A 210 -23.19 17.22 -5.40
C THR A 210 -24.12 16.16 -4.82
N GLY A 211 -24.84 15.39 -5.67
CA GLY A 211 -25.63 14.22 -5.28
C GLY A 211 -24.87 12.88 -5.23
N GLY A 212 -23.57 12.85 -5.53
CA GLY A 212 -22.73 11.64 -5.50
C GLY A 212 -21.42 11.80 -4.72
N GLN A 213 -20.57 10.76 -4.70
CA GLN A 213 -19.20 10.85 -4.15
C GLN A 213 -18.34 11.91 -4.85
N THR A 214 -17.79 12.84 -4.08
CA THR A 214 -16.85 13.87 -4.52
C THR A 214 -15.48 13.27 -4.84
N LEU A 215 -14.72 13.91 -5.73
CA LEU A 215 -13.33 13.53 -5.98
C LEU A 215 -12.50 13.73 -4.71
N THR A 216 -11.73 12.71 -4.36
CA THR A 216 -10.70 12.80 -3.34
C THR A 216 -9.61 13.78 -3.77
N LEU A 217 -8.88 14.33 -2.80
CA LEU A 217 -7.77 15.23 -3.09
C LEU A 217 -6.69 14.55 -3.96
N PHE A 218 -6.46 13.26 -3.73
CA PHE A 218 -5.50 12.47 -4.50
C PHE A 218 -5.91 12.29 -5.97
N GLU A 219 -7.19 12.00 -6.24
CA GLU A 219 -7.70 11.90 -7.63
C GLU A 219 -7.57 13.22 -8.38
N ILE A 220 -7.83 14.35 -7.71
CA ILE A 220 -7.67 15.68 -8.28
C ILE A 220 -6.19 15.95 -8.59
N MET A 221 -5.30 15.69 -7.64
CA MET A 221 -3.86 15.89 -7.85
C MET A 221 -3.33 14.97 -8.95
N SER A 222 -3.83 13.74 -9.06
CA SER A 222 -3.44 12.79 -10.12
C SER A 222 -3.85 13.32 -11.49
N ALA A 223 -5.06 13.88 -11.60
CA ALA A 223 -5.52 14.54 -12.81
C ALA A 223 -4.65 15.77 -13.17
N LYS A 224 -4.32 16.61 -12.20
CA LYS A 224 -3.49 17.83 -12.40
C LYS A 224 -2.04 17.53 -12.76
N THR A 225 -1.49 16.43 -12.26
CA THR A 225 -0.07 16.10 -12.42
C THR A 225 0.19 15.12 -13.56
N TYR A 226 -0.85 14.53 -14.15
CA TYR A 226 -0.71 13.61 -15.27
C TYR A 226 0.14 14.21 -16.39
N ASP A 227 1.10 13.45 -16.86
CA ASP A 227 2.00 13.84 -17.95
C ASP A 227 2.25 12.66 -18.89
N GLU A 228 1.77 12.76 -20.12
CA GLU A 228 1.90 11.69 -21.12
C GLU A 228 3.33 11.59 -21.67
N GLU A 229 4.05 12.71 -21.80
CA GLU A 229 5.43 12.72 -22.33
C GLU A 229 6.41 12.13 -21.31
N GLN A 230 6.28 12.52 -20.04
CA GLN A 230 7.10 12.01 -18.94
C GLN A 230 6.57 10.68 -18.38
N GLN A 231 5.50 10.13 -18.94
CA GLN A 231 4.84 8.89 -18.48
C GLN A 231 4.51 8.92 -16.98
N PHE A 232 4.08 10.09 -16.49
CA PHE A 232 3.77 10.31 -15.08
C PHE A 232 2.27 10.17 -14.83
N ASP A 233 1.90 9.13 -14.08
CA ASP A 233 0.55 8.94 -13.55
C ASP A 233 0.67 8.63 -12.05
N MET A 234 0.25 9.60 -11.23
CA MET A 234 0.35 9.51 -9.78
C MET A 234 -0.42 8.32 -9.20
N THR A 235 -1.55 7.95 -9.81
CA THR A 235 -2.35 6.81 -9.38
C THR A 235 -1.63 5.50 -9.65
N VAL A 236 -1.01 5.36 -10.82
CA VAL A 236 -0.23 4.17 -11.19
C VAL A 236 1.02 4.06 -10.30
N LYS A 237 1.80 5.14 -10.19
CA LYS A 237 3.00 5.17 -9.35
C LYS A 237 2.70 4.85 -7.88
N TRP A 238 1.61 5.40 -7.34
CA TRP A 238 1.18 5.06 -5.98
C TRP A 238 0.73 3.59 -5.86
N ALA A 239 0.00 3.06 -6.84
CA ALA A 239 -0.41 1.66 -6.83
C ALA A 239 0.79 0.71 -6.87
N ASP A 240 1.85 1.04 -7.63
CA ASP A 240 3.09 0.27 -7.65
C ASP A 240 3.82 0.34 -6.31
N PHE A 241 3.91 1.52 -5.70
CA PHE A 241 4.44 1.66 -4.35
C PHE A 241 3.65 0.82 -3.31
N VAL A 242 2.31 0.81 -3.37
CA VAL A 242 1.47 -0.02 -2.49
C VAL A 242 1.72 -1.51 -2.70
N LYS A 243 2.04 -1.97 -3.93
CA LYS A 243 2.43 -3.37 -4.16
C LYS A 243 3.72 -3.70 -3.43
N GLU A 244 4.73 -2.83 -3.50
CA GLU A 244 5.97 -3.01 -2.74
C GLU A 244 5.72 -3.02 -1.22
N LEU A 245 4.86 -2.12 -0.72
CA LEU A 245 4.52 -2.06 0.70
C LEU A 245 3.82 -3.34 1.19
N LYS A 246 3.11 -4.05 0.31
CA LYS A 246 2.43 -5.30 0.68
C LYS A 246 3.42 -6.40 1.06
N ASP A 247 4.57 -6.47 0.41
CA ASP A 247 5.60 -7.49 0.68
C ASP A 247 6.19 -7.31 2.09
N ILE A 248 6.23 -6.07 2.57
CA ILE A 248 6.69 -5.70 3.93
C ILE A 248 5.56 -5.42 4.92
N LYS A 249 4.30 -5.72 4.56
CA LYS A 249 3.08 -5.58 5.40
C LYS A 249 2.72 -4.13 5.80
N TYR A 250 3.06 -3.17 4.96
CA TYR A 250 2.75 -1.74 5.12
C TYR A 250 1.71 -1.21 4.12
N GLU A 251 0.94 -2.07 3.45
CA GLU A 251 -0.08 -1.71 2.47
C GLU A 251 -1.25 -0.86 3.03
N GLY A 252 -1.32 -0.68 4.36
CA GLY A 252 -2.30 0.17 5.04
C GLY A 252 -2.01 1.67 5.03
N VAL A 253 -0.86 2.11 4.49
CA VAL A 253 -0.53 3.54 4.39
C VAL A 253 -1.47 4.26 3.42
N SER A 254 -2.08 5.37 3.87
CA SER A 254 -3.01 6.13 3.04
C SER A 254 -2.28 7.01 2.01
N ASN A 255 -2.92 7.26 0.87
CA ASN A 255 -2.41 8.18 -0.16
C ASN A 255 -2.32 9.65 0.32
N SER A 256 -2.98 9.97 1.43
CA SER A 256 -2.87 11.29 2.06
C SER A 256 -1.47 11.55 2.63
N VAL A 257 -0.71 10.50 2.95
CA VAL A 257 0.67 10.58 3.46
C VAL A 257 1.60 11.19 2.42
N VAL A 258 1.59 10.70 1.18
CA VAL A 258 2.46 11.24 0.12
C VAL A 258 2.07 12.68 -0.26
N LEU A 259 0.78 13.00 -0.32
CA LEU A 259 0.34 14.36 -0.61
C LEU A 259 0.77 15.35 0.48
N SER A 260 0.63 14.94 1.75
CA SER A 260 1.02 15.78 2.88
C SER A 260 2.54 15.97 2.91
N LEU A 261 3.32 14.93 2.66
CA LEU A 261 4.77 15.01 2.56
C LEU A 261 5.20 15.97 1.44
N LEU A 262 4.69 15.77 0.22
CA LEU A 262 4.96 16.66 -0.92
C LEU A 262 4.59 18.10 -0.60
N SER A 263 3.46 18.33 0.07
CA SER A 263 3.05 19.68 0.49
C SER A 263 4.04 20.30 1.46
N LEU A 264 4.54 19.55 2.45
CA LEU A 264 5.47 20.06 3.45
C LEU A 264 6.87 20.33 2.87
N VAL A 265 7.28 19.55 1.87
CA VAL A 265 8.57 19.69 1.18
C VAL A 265 8.54 20.82 0.15
N LEU A 266 7.50 20.88 -0.68
CA LEU A 266 7.45 21.77 -1.85
C LEU A 266 6.81 23.13 -1.56
N SER A 267 5.87 23.21 -0.60
CA SER A 267 5.17 24.46 -0.34
C SER A 267 6.00 25.42 0.50
N ARG A 268 6.02 26.70 0.10
CA ARG A 268 6.69 27.77 0.88
C ARG A 268 6.09 27.97 2.27
N THR A 269 4.81 27.70 2.43
CA THR A 269 4.11 27.84 3.71
C THR A 269 4.31 26.63 4.63
N LYS A 270 4.83 25.51 4.10
CA LYS A 270 4.93 24.22 4.76
C LYS A 270 3.61 23.82 5.47
N GLU A 271 2.49 23.92 4.76
CA GLU A 271 1.16 23.53 5.26
C GLU A 271 0.58 22.35 4.47
N CYS A 272 -0.21 21.48 5.11
CA CYS A 272 -0.88 20.35 4.44
C CYS A 272 -2.35 20.63 4.07
N LYS A 273 -2.79 21.90 4.05
CA LYS A 273 -4.19 22.22 3.75
C LYS A 273 -4.52 21.87 2.31
N ARG A 274 -5.76 21.45 2.05
CA ARG A 274 -6.28 21.20 0.69
C ARG A 274 -5.90 22.31 -0.31
N LYS A 275 -6.07 23.58 0.06
CA LYS A 275 -5.74 24.73 -0.80
C LYS A 275 -4.25 24.76 -1.17
N THR A 276 -3.38 24.44 -0.23
CA THR A 276 -1.93 24.43 -0.43
C THR A 276 -1.52 23.28 -1.34
N ILE A 277 -2.05 22.08 -1.09
CA ILE A 277 -1.80 20.90 -1.93
C ILE A 277 -2.24 21.15 -3.38
N LEU A 278 -3.44 21.71 -3.59
CA LEU A 278 -3.97 22.01 -4.93
C LEU A 278 -3.19 23.12 -5.67
N ALA A 279 -2.43 23.93 -4.94
CA ALA A 279 -1.63 25.02 -5.49
C ALA A 279 -0.18 24.61 -5.78
N LEU A 280 0.21 23.36 -5.49
CA LEU A 280 1.50 22.83 -5.86
C LEU A 280 1.64 22.80 -7.39
N ASP A 281 2.82 23.17 -7.86
CA ASP A 281 3.17 23.15 -9.27
C ASP A 281 3.33 21.70 -9.77
N LYS A 282 2.88 21.44 -11.01
CA LYS A 282 2.91 20.11 -11.62
C LYS A 282 4.33 19.57 -11.73
N GLN A 283 5.25 20.35 -12.30
CA GLN A 283 6.61 19.87 -12.56
C GLN A 283 7.36 19.63 -11.25
N SER A 284 7.17 20.51 -10.27
CA SER A 284 7.76 20.35 -8.93
C SER A 284 7.33 19.05 -8.24
N ILE A 285 6.09 18.58 -8.46
CA ILE A 285 5.63 17.28 -7.93
C ILE A 285 6.30 16.13 -8.67
N ILE A 286 6.35 16.19 -10.01
CA ILE A 286 6.96 15.14 -10.83
C ILE A 286 8.43 14.96 -10.44
N ASP A 287 9.18 16.06 -10.34
CA ASP A 287 10.61 16.05 -10.01
C ASP A 287 10.89 15.51 -8.60
N ALA A 288 10.04 15.86 -7.62
CA ALA A 288 10.22 15.45 -6.23
C ALA A 288 9.58 14.09 -5.89
N TRP A 289 8.84 13.47 -6.82
CA TRP A 289 8.06 12.27 -6.54
C TRP A 289 8.95 11.11 -6.07
N ASP A 290 9.98 10.79 -6.82
CA ASP A 290 10.83 9.63 -6.52
C ASP A 290 11.62 9.83 -5.22
N ASP A 291 12.11 11.06 -4.94
CA ASP A 291 12.73 11.41 -3.64
C ASP A 291 11.73 11.32 -2.47
N ALA A 292 10.48 11.78 -2.66
CA ALA A 292 9.45 11.70 -1.63
C ALA A 292 9.06 10.24 -1.34
N ILE A 293 8.96 9.40 -2.37
CA ILE A 293 8.71 7.97 -2.21
C ILE A 293 9.90 7.28 -1.52
N SER A 294 11.15 7.62 -1.91
CA SER A 294 12.35 7.10 -1.25
C SER A 294 12.35 7.46 0.24
N ALA A 295 12.08 8.72 0.58
CA ALA A 295 12.04 9.16 1.97
C ALA A 295 10.91 8.49 2.78
N LEU A 296 9.78 8.16 2.16
CA LEU A 296 8.73 7.35 2.80
C LEU A 296 9.17 5.91 3.01
N LYS A 297 9.94 5.31 2.08
CA LYS A 297 10.54 3.98 2.27
C LYS A 297 11.50 4.00 3.45
N ASP A 298 12.39 4.99 3.53
CA ASP A 298 13.34 5.15 4.64
C ASP A 298 12.62 5.35 5.98
N SER A 299 11.53 6.14 5.99
CA SER A 299 10.66 6.33 7.16
C SER A 299 10.02 5.02 7.63
N ILE A 300 9.47 4.23 6.70
CA ILE A 300 8.85 2.93 6.99
C ILE A 300 9.90 1.93 7.48
N ASP A 301 11.05 1.85 6.80
CA ASP A 301 12.13 0.96 7.21
C ASP A 301 12.65 1.35 8.58
N TYR A 302 12.82 2.63 8.88
CA TYR A 302 13.20 3.09 10.22
C TYR A 302 12.20 2.64 11.30
N PHE A 303 10.89 2.69 11.02
CA PHE A 303 9.88 2.21 11.98
C PHE A 303 9.94 0.69 12.17
N ARG A 304 10.19 -0.04 11.09
CA ARG A 304 10.35 -1.51 11.11
C ARG A 304 11.61 -1.93 11.86
N THR A 305 12.73 -1.24 11.62
CA THR A 305 14.03 -1.61 12.19
C THR A 305 14.18 -1.09 13.61
N THR A 306 13.97 0.21 13.82
CA THR A 306 14.33 0.91 15.05
C THR A 306 13.25 0.79 16.09
N TYR A 307 11.98 0.89 15.68
CA TYR A 307 10.84 0.73 16.60
C TYR A 307 10.24 -0.68 16.57
N ARG A 308 10.78 -1.59 15.76
CA ARG A 308 10.35 -2.99 15.65
C ARG A 308 8.85 -3.11 15.38
N ILE A 309 8.34 -2.25 14.49
CA ILE A 309 6.92 -2.24 14.11
C ILE A 309 6.76 -3.07 12.83
N PRO A 310 6.38 -4.35 12.91
CA PRO A 310 6.41 -5.24 11.75
C PRO A 310 5.30 -4.98 10.72
N VAL A 311 4.22 -4.27 11.10
CA VAL A 311 3.02 -4.14 10.25
C VAL A 311 2.36 -2.78 10.42
N SER A 312 1.77 -2.26 9.34
CA SER A 312 1.08 -0.95 9.35
C SER A 312 -0.14 -0.91 10.29
N GLN A 313 -0.82 -2.04 10.55
CA GLN A 313 -2.03 -2.05 11.36
C GLN A 313 -1.82 -1.59 12.82
N ILE A 314 -0.62 -1.82 13.38
CA ILE A 314 -0.29 -1.39 14.75
C ILE A 314 0.40 -0.02 14.82
N LEU A 315 0.65 0.65 13.68
CA LEU A 315 1.13 2.02 13.67
C LEU A 315 0.12 2.92 14.40
N PRO A 316 0.55 3.71 15.40
CA PRO A 316 -0.33 4.63 16.11
C PRO A 316 -1.08 5.57 15.16
N TYR A 317 -0.36 6.07 14.15
CA TYR A 317 -0.88 6.83 13.01
C TYR A 317 -0.02 6.55 11.78
N ASP A 318 -0.61 6.40 10.60
CA ASP A 318 0.14 6.46 9.34
C ASP A 318 0.71 7.87 9.10
N ALA A 319 0.04 8.92 9.61
CA ALA A 319 0.51 10.29 9.59
C ALA A 319 1.89 10.49 10.27
N LEU A 320 2.32 9.60 11.17
CA LEU A 320 3.67 9.64 11.74
C LEU A 320 4.77 9.39 10.70
N LEU A 321 4.44 8.72 9.58
CA LEU A 321 5.40 8.55 8.49
C LEU A 321 5.74 9.87 7.80
N ILE A 322 4.90 10.90 7.93
CA ILE A 322 5.08 12.19 7.25
C ILE A 322 6.23 13.01 7.86
N PRO A 323 6.28 13.29 9.19
CA PRO A 323 7.43 13.99 9.77
C PRO A 323 8.75 13.22 9.61
N PHE A 324 8.72 11.89 9.65
CA PHE A 324 9.91 11.07 9.44
C PHE A 324 10.32 11.02 7.96
N GLY A 325 9.36 10.94 7.04
CA GLY A 325 9.62 11.12 5.61
C GLY A 325 10.19 12.50 5.32
N TYR A 326 9.71 13.54 6.01
CA TYR A 326 10.28 14.88 5.92
C TYR A 326 11.73 14.92 6.43
N PHE A 327 12.03 14.24 7.54
CA PHE A 327 13.40 14.07 8.04
C PHE A 327 14.30 13.41 6.97
N PHE A 328 13.91 12.24 6.44
CA PHE A 328 14.71 11.49 5.47
C PHE A 328 14.82 12.17 4.10
N TYR A 329 13.84 12.99 3.73
CA TYR A 329 13.92 13.82 2.54
C TYR A 329 15.06 14.85 2.63
N HIS A 330 15.28 15.43 3.82
CA HIS A 330 16.34 16.41 4.07
C HIS A 330 17.64 15.80 4.61
N HIS A 331 17.62 14.54 5.06
CA HIS A 331 18.76 13.81 5.62
C HIS A 331 18.77 12.39 5.07
N LYS A 332 19.46 12.21 3.92
CA LYS A 332 19.51 10.93 3.19
C LYS A 332 20.35 9.84 3.88
N ASP A 333 21.16 10.22 4.87
CA ASP A 333 21.98 9.29 5.66
C ASP A 333 21.21 8.72 6.85
N LYS A 334 21.82 7.74 7.54
CA LYS A 334 21.25 7.25 8.82
C LYS A 334 21.24 8.38 9.86
N PRO A 335 20.22 8.44 10.74
CA PRO A 335 20.22 9.40 11.84
C PRO A 335 21.45 9.20 12.73
N SER A 336 22.04 10.29 13.20
CA SER A 336 23.08 10.25 14.22
C SER A 336 22.57 9.63 15.52
N GLY A 337 23.48 9.27 16.44
CA GLY A 337 23.08 8.73 17.75
C GLY A 337 22.19 9.67 18.56
N LEU A 338 22.38 10.99 18.43
CA LEU A 338 21.53 11.99 19.08
C LEU A 338 20.19 12.14 18.34
N GLN A 339 20.21 12.24 17.02
CA GLN A 339 18.99 12.30 16.21
C GLN A 339 18.09 11.09 16.46
N LYS A 340 18.66 9.88 16.56
CA LYS A 340 17.93 8.64 16.88
C LYS A 340 17.12 8.79 18.18
N LYS A 341 17.77 9.27 19.24
CA LYS A 341 17.14 9.51 20.55
C LYS A 341 16.03 10.57 20.48
N LEU A 342 16.28 11.67 19.77
CA LEU A 342 15.30 12.74 19.61
C LEU A 342 14.08 12.31 18.78
N LEU A 343 14.31 11.56 17.71
CA LEU A 343 13.26 10.95 16.89
C LEU A 343 12.43 9.96 17.69
N GLU A 344 13.06 9.18 18.56
CA GLU A 344 12.39 8.25 19.45
C GLU A 344 11.48 8.99 20.43
N GLU A 345 12.00 10.00 21.14
CA GLU A 345 11.19 10.83 22.02
C GLU A 345 10.01 11.45 21.26
N PHE A 346 10.24 11.97 20.06
CA PHE A 346 9.19 12.51 19.20
C PHE A 346 8.12 11.46 18.88
N PHE A 347 8.50 10.26 18.41
CA PHE A 347 7.57 9.18 18.07
C PHE A 347 6.66 8.82 19.24
N TRP A 348 7.24 8.57 20.42
CA TRP A 348 6.49 8.14 21.60
C TRP A 348 5.58 9.23 22.14
N ARG A 349 6.05 10.49 22.17
CA ARG A 349 5.22 11.62 22.59
C ARG A 349 3.99 11.78 21.69
N MET A 350 4.15 11.74 20.37
CA MET A 350 3.02 11.89 19.44
C MET A 350 2.02 10.73 19.57
N SER A 351 2.54 9.52 19.77
CA SER A 351 1.74 8.30 19.87
C SER A 351 0.91 8.25 21.15
N LEU A 352 1.43 8.80 22.26
CA LEU A 352 0.81 8.79 23.58
C LEU A 352 -0.01 10.05 23.91
N SER A 353 -0.09 11.04 23.00
CA SER A 353 -0.77 12.32 23.23
C SER A 353 -2.01 12.54 22.36
N PHE A 354 -2.49 11.51 21.67
CA PHE A 354 -3.53 11.60 20.64
C PHE A 354 -3.24 12.66 19.56
N ARG A 355 -1.96 12.96 19.26
CA ARG A 355 -1.54 14.15 18.49
C ARG A 355 -2.30 14.32 17.17
N TYR A 356 -2.47 13.23 16.43
CA TYR A 356 -3.06 13.22 15.10
C TYR A 356 -4.48 12.66 15.06
N SER A 357 -5.18 12.55 16.20
CA SER A 357 -6.59 12.13 16.21
C SER A 357 -7.53 13.21 15.66
N SER A 358 -7.08 14.46 15.62
CA SER A 358 -7.83 15.60 15.08
C SER A 358 -6.89 16.67 14.54
N SER A 359 -7.38 17.49 13.61
CA SER A 359 -6.64 18.60 13.03
C SER A 359 -5.25 18.22 12.48
N THR A 360 -5.14 17.01 11.92
CA THR A 360 -3.86 16.39 11.52
C THR A 360 -3.02 17.30 10.64
N GLU A 361 -3.62 17.96 9.63
CA GLU A 361 -2.92 18.89 8.72
C GLU A 361 -2.18 20.01 9.48
N SER A 362 -2.84 20.65 10.44
CA SER A 362 -2.25 21.74 11.24
C SER A 362 -1.18 21.21 12.20
N ARG A 363 -1.36 20.00 12.73
CA ARG A 363 -0.41 19.38 13.65
C ARG A 363 0.87 18.97 12.92
N LEU A 364 0.75 18.37 11.74
CA LEU A 364 1.89 18.06 10.86
C LEU A 364 2.73 19.31 10.55
N ALA A 365 2.09 20.43 10.20
CA ALA A 365 2.78 21.70 9.95
C ALA A 365 3.52 22.27 11.19
N GLN A 366 3.05 21.97 12.40
CA GLN A 366 3.77 22.29 13.65
C GLN A 366 4.92 21.30 13.88
N ASP A 367 4.68 20.03 13.62
CA ASP A 367 5.58 18.94 13.98
C ASP A 367 6.78 18.85 13.04
N ILE A 368 6.68 19.27 11.78
CA ILE A 368 7.88 19.45 10.93
C ILE A 368 8.85 20.50 11.46
N LYS A 369 8.40 21.51 12.22
CA LYS A 369 9.32 22.46 12.86
C LYS A 369 10.13 21.79 13.97
N ARG A 370 9.55 20.79 14.63
CA ARG A 370 10.27 19.93 15.57
C ARG A 370 11.27 19.06 14.83
N ILE A 371 10.90 18.53 13.67
CA ILE A 371 11.85 17.79 12.82
C ILE A 371 13.00 18.67 12.35
N ASP A 372 12.74 19.92 11.93
CA ASP A 372 13.78 20.90 11.60
C ASP A 372 14.76 21.07 12.80
N THR A 373 14.24 21.14 14.03
CA THR A 373 15.07 21.22 15.25
C THR A 373 15.89 19.93 15.47
N ILE A 374 15.31 18.76 15.19
CA ILE A 374 16.01 17.46 15.30
C ILE A 374 17.09 17.31 14.24
N LEU A 375 16.86 17.79 13.01
CA LEU A 375 17.86 17.82 11.94
C LEU A 375 19.11 18.60 12.37
N GLU A 376 18.91 19.69 13.12
CA GLU A 376 19.98 20.49 13.74
C GLU A 376 20.57 19.88 15.03
N GLU A 377 20.20 18.64 15.36
CA GLU A 377 20.60 17.91 16.57
C GLU A 377 20.19 18.58 17.90
N ASN A 378 19.14 19.40 17.87
CA ASN A 378 18.59 20.07 19.04
C ASN A 378 17.33 19.36 19.54
N ARG A 379 17.10 19.37 20.86
CA ARG A 379 15.87 18.80 21.44
C ARG A 379 14.69 19.75 21.22
N PRO A 380 13.59 19.30 20.59
CA PRO A 380 12.40 20.12 20.40
C PRO A 380 11.69 20.49 21.71
N ASP A 381 10.91 21.57 21.67
CA ASP A 381 9.97 21.90 22.74
C ASP A 381 8.66 21.10 22.60
N TYR A 382 8.23 20.53 23.72
CA TYR A 382 7.04 19.70 23.87
C TYR A 382 6.06 20.24 24.91
N ALA A 383 6.22 21.48 25.40
CA ALA A 383 5.37 22.06 26.43
C ALA A 383 3.88 22.11 26.03
N ASP A 384 3.57 22.19 24.74
CA ASP A 384 2.21 22.15 24.18
C ASP A 384 1.62 20.73 24.03
N ILE A 385 2.42 19.68 24.31
CA ILE A 385 2.01 18.29 24.12
C ILE A 385 1.83 17.62 25.48
N LYS A 386 0.55 17.42 25.82
CA LYS A 386 0.17 16.62 26.99
C LYS A 386 0.20 15.14 26.63
N VAL A 387 1.14 14.40 27.21
CA VAL A 387 1.23 12.95 27.09
C VAL A 387 0.33 12.32 28.16
N ASP A 388 -0.56 11.40 27.77
CA ASP A 388 -1.50 10.75 28.71
C ASP A 388 -0.83 9.58 29.47
N LEU A 389 0.31 9.85 30.12
CA LEU A 389 1.09 8.86 30.87
C LEU A 389 1.36 9.33 32.31
N ASP A 390 0.28 9.68 33.02
CA ASP A 390 0.37 10.26 34.37
C ASP A 390 0.68 9.21 35.46
N SER A 391 0.15 7.99 35.32
CA SER A 391 0.38 6.90 36.29
C SER A 391 0.14 5.51 35.68
N PRO A 392 0.67 4.43 36.30
CA PRO A 392 0.33 3.06 35.91
C PRO A 392 -1.18 2.77 35.94
N ARG A 393 -1.91 3.41 36.85
CA ARG A 393 -3.36 3.27 36.99
C ARG A 393 -4.12 3.76 35.74
N ALA A 394 -3.62 4.81 35.07
CA ALA A 394 -4.24 5.31 33.84
C ALA A 394 -4.22 4.25 32.72
N LEU A 395 -3.15 3.46 32.62
CA LEU A 395 -3.07 2.33 31.69
C LEU A 395 -4.12 1.25 32.01
N VAL A 396 -4.32 0.97 33.30
CA VAL A 396 -5.30 -0.04 33.75
C VAL A 396 -6.73 0.36 33.40
N GLU A 397 -7.07 1.63 33.59
CA GLU A 397 -8.41 2.20 33.33
C GLU A 397 -8.68 2.41 31.83
N THR A 398 -7.65 2.34 30.99
CA THR A 398 -7.78 2.44 29.54
C THR A 398 -8.33 1.15 28.94
N ASN A 399 -9.48 1.23 28.29
CA ASN A 399 -10.06 0.11 27.54
C ASN A 399 -9.32 -0.12 26.23
N PHE A 400 -9.01 -1.39 25.94
CA PHE A 400 -8.38 -1.78 24.69
C PHE A 400 -9.28 -1.51 23.48
N SER A 401 -8.71 -0.82 22.49
CA SER A 401 -9.28 -0.64 21.16
C SER A 401 -8.16 -0.71 20.11
N ALA A 402 -8.31 -1.58 19.11
CA ALA A 402 -7.32 -1.77 18.05
C ALA A 402 -7.13 -0.54 17.13
N GLY A 403 -8.09 0.41 17.14
CA GLY A 403 -8.01 1.64 16.34
C GLY A 403 -7.46 2.86 17.10
N ASN A 404 -7.30 2.76 18.42
CA ASN A 404 -6.87 3.86 19.26
C ASN A 404 -5.33 3.98 19.26
N SER A 405 -4.81 5.18 18.96
CA SER A 405 -3.35 5.44 18.87
C SER A 405 -2.59 5.17 20.17
N TYR A 406 -3.17 5.51 21.31
CA TYR A 406 -2.60 5.23 22.62
C TYR A 406 -2.51 3.72 22.89
N CYS A 407 -3.57 2.97 22.56
CA CYS A 407 -3.53 1.51 22.62
C CYS A 407 -2.45 0.95 21.68
N LYS A 408 -2.36 1.48 20.46
CA LYS A 408 -1.35 1.10 19.48
C LYS A 408 0.07 1.44 19.91
N ALA A 409 0.29 2.51 20.67
CA ALA A 409 1.58 2.82 21.26
C ALA A 409 2.03 1.70 22.23
N VAL A 410 1.12 1.25 23.10
CA VAL A 410 1.40 0.11 23.99
C VAL A 410 1.60 -1.19 23.19
N LEU A 411 0.84 -1.41 22.11
CA LEU A 411 1.06 -2.55 21.23
C LEU A 411 2.42 -2.49 20.51
N CYS A 412 2.88 -1.30 20.09
CA CYS A 412 4.23 -1.13 19.55
C CYS A 412 5.28 -1.46 20.59
N LEU A 413 5.09 -1.04 21.85
CA LEU A 413 6.00 -1.40 22.93
C LEU A 413 6.03 -2.92 23.16
N LEU A 414 4.87 -3.59 23.14
CA LEU A 414 4.80 -5.05 23.24
C LEU A 414 5.47 -5.73 22.05
N ALA A 415 5.25 -5.25 20.83
CA ALA A 415 5.90 -5.78 19.63
C ALA A 415 7.43 -5.59 19.70
N TYR A 416 7.89 -4.47 20.27
CA TYR A 416 9.31 -4.20 20.51
C TYR A 416 9.97 -5.23 21.44
N GLN A 417 9.23 -5.77 22.41
CA GLN A 417 9.71 -6.85 23.30
C GLN A 417 9.80 -8.22 22.61
N GLU A 418 9.44 -8.31 21.32
CA GLU A 418 9.42 -9.56 20.55
C GLU A 418 8.62 -10.67 21.25
N PRO A 419 7.29 -10.54 21.29
CA PRO A 419 6.45 -11.46 22.03
C PRO A 419 6.70 -12.91 21.58
N LYS A 420 6.98 -13.80 22.54
CA LYS A 420 7.16 -15.24 22.30
C LYS A 420 5.89 -16.01 22.68
N ASP A 421 5.65 -17.12 22.00
CA ASP A 421 4.50 -18.01 22.20
C ASP A 421 4.66 -18.79 23.52
N PHE A 422 3.61 -18.82 24.33
CA PHE A 422 3.67 -19.44 25.66
C PHE A 422 3.97 -20.95 25.62
N ARG A 423 3.69 -21.62 24.50
CA ARG A 423 3.86 -23.07 24.39
C ARG A 423 5.29 -23.51 24.08
N ASP A 424 6.04 -22.73 23.32
CA ASP A 424 7.33 -23.18 22.79
C ASP A 424 8.40 -22.07 22.72
N ASN A 425 8.11 -20.89 23.24
CA ASN A 425 8.96 -19.69 23.12
C ASN A 425 9.24 -19.28 21.66
N GLY A 426 8.48 -19.78 20.69
CA GLY A 426 8.58 -19.37 19.29
C GLY A 426 8.13 -17.93 19.09
N LYS A 427 8.65 -17.23 18.07
CA LYS A 427 8.28 -15.85 17.80
C LYS A 427 6.80 -15.73 17.39
N VAL A 428 6.05 -14.81 18.00
CA VAL A 428 4.67 -14.53 17.58
C VAL A 428 4.67 -13.68 16.31
N ILE A 429 4.22 -14.27 15.21
CA ILE A 429 4.16 -13.59 13.90
C ILE A 429 2.99 -12.61 13.89
N LEU A 430 3.31 -11.33 13.69
CA LEU A 430 2.33 -10.26 13.52
C LEU A 430 2.02 -10.05 12.03
N ASP A 431 0.73 -9.92 11.72
CA ASP A 431 0.22 -9.79 10.35
C ASP A 431 -1.01 -8.87 10.31
N ASN A 432 -1.13 -8.02 9.29
CA ASN A 432 -2.27 -7.12 9.13
C ASN A 432 -3.59 -7.90 9.14
N SER A 433 -3.67 -9.05 8.47
CA SER A 433 -4.89 -9.86 8.40
C SER A 433 -5.37 -10.37 9.76
N TRP A 434 -4.48 -10.46 10.75
CA TRP A 434 -4.76 -10.97 12.09
C TRP A 434 -4.90 -9.88 13.15
N LEU A 435 -4.84 -8.60 12.76
CA LEU A 435 -4.81 -7.44 13.66
C LEU A 435 -5.88 -6.37 13.37
N LYS A 436 -6.79 -6.62 12.40
CA LYS A 436 -7.81 -5.65 11.95
C LYS A 436 -8.90 -5.30 12.97
N ILE A 437 -9.20 -6.17 13.94
CA ILE A 437 -10.36 -6.03 14.84
C ILE A 437 -9.90 -6.33 16.27
N ALA A 438 -10.48 -5.69 17.29
CA ALA A 438 -10.11 -5.94 18.70
C ALA A 438 -10.30 -7.41 19.17
N ASN A 439 -11.11 -8.20 18.46
CA ASN A 439 -11.29 -9.66 18.67
C ASN A 439 -10.47 -10.50 17.66
N SER A 440 -9.44 -9.92 17.04
CA SER A 440 -8.64 -10.60 16.03
C SER A 440 -7.76 -11.68 16.64
N LYS A 441 -7.25 -12.56 15.77
CA LYS A 441 -6.59 -13.81 16.13
C LYS A 441 -5.35 -13.64 17.02
N ASN A 442 -4.67 -12.49 16.95
CA ASN A 442 -3.43 -12.24 17.67
C ASN A 442 -3.59 -11.41 18.95
N TYR A 443 -4.72 -10.72 19.16
CA TYR A 443 -4.97 -10.01 20.43
C TYR A 443 -5.69 -10.94 21.39
N HIS A 444 -5.12 -11.14 22.57
CA HIS A 444 -5.75 -11.95 23.60
C HIS A 444 -5.65 -11.32 24.98
N HIS A 445 -6.77 -11.32 25.69
CA HIS A 445 -6.82 -10.94 27.10
C HIS A 445 -6.18 -12.06 27.93
N PHE A 446 -5.05 -11.79 28.59
CA PHE A 446 -4.35 -12.76 29.42
C PHE A 446 -5.31 -13.40 30.44
N PHE A 447 -6.09 -12.60 31.16
CA PHE A 447 -7.32 -13.08 31.79
C PHE A 447 -8.46 -13.02 30.76
N PRO A 448 -8.95 -14.15 30.21
CA PRO A 448 -9.90 -14.12 29.10
C PRO A 448 -11.19 -13.39 29.50
N LYS A 449 -11.77 -12.57 28.61
CA LYS A 449 -13.08 -11.95 28.90
C LYS A 449 -14.17 -12.96 29.26
N ALA A 450 -14.11 -14.15 28.66
CA ALA A 450 -15.06 -15.23 28.92
C ALA A 450 -14.97 -15.76 30.36
N TYR A 451 -13.80 -15.68 31.01
CA TYR A 451 -13.60 -16.06 32.41
C TYR A 451 -14.43 -15.17 33.35
N PHE A 452 -14.67 -13.91 32.97
CA PHE A 452 -15.45 -12.95 33.77
C PHE A 452 -16.97 -12.99 33.51
N LYS A 453 -17.50 -13.85 32.62
CA LYS A 453 -18.93 -13.80 32.21
C LYS A 453 -19.95 -13.90 33.35
N THR A 454 -19.57 -14.46 34.50
CA THR A 454 -20.44 -14.61 35.68
C THR A 454 -20.16 -13.60 36.80
N LYS A 455 -19.18 -12.70 36.62
CA LYS A 455 -18.77 -11.72 37.63
C LYS A 455 -18.56 -10.35 37.00
N GLU A 456 -19.27 -9.33 37.48
CA GLU A 456 -19.00 -7.96 37.09
C GLU A 456 -17.59 -7.57 37.56
N THR A 457 -16.66 -7.49 36.61
CA THR A 457 -15.24 -7.27 36.90
C THR A 457 -14.80 -5.97 36.26
N ALA A 458 -14.38 -5.02 37.08
CA ALA A 458 -13.83 -3.76 36.60
C ALA A 458 -12.63 -4.01 35.69
N ASN A 459 -12.49 -3.19 34.64
CA ASN A 459 -11.36 -3.25 33.71
C ASN A 459 -11.17 -4.62 33.01
N ALA A 460 -12.23 -5.39 32.79
CA ALA A 460 -12.16 -6.66 32.05
C ALA A 460 -11.60 -6.51 30.62
N ASN A 461 -11.76 -5.33 30.00
CA ASN A 461 -11.17 -4.96 28.71
C ASN A 461 -9.92 -4.06 28.83
N SER A 462 -9.24 -4.07 29.97
CA SER A 462 -8.04 -3.24 30.17
C SER A 462 -7.00 -3.48 29.07
N LEU A 463 -6.37 -2.40 28.59
CA LEU A 463 -5.21 -2.44 27.70
C LEU A 463 -4.06 -3.26 28.30
N VAL A 464 -3.87 -3.16 29.62
CA VAL A 464 -2.83 -3.89 30.37
C VAL A 464 -3.11 -5.40 30.39
N ASN A 465 -4.33 -5.84 30.07
CA ASN A 465 -4.65 -7.27 29.99
C ASN A 465 -4.34 -7.86 28.59
N ILE A 466 -3.90 -7.07 27.61
CA ILE A 466 -3.66 -7.57 26.24
C ILE A 466 -2.29 -8.22 26.11
N THR A 467 -2.23 -9.35 25.39
CA THR A 467 -1.01 -10.09 25.02
C THR A 467 -1.08 -10.46 23.54
N PHE A 468 0.08 -10.70 22.94
CA PHE A 468 0.18 -11.25 21.58
C PHE A 468 0.33 -12.76 21.68
N VAL A 469 -0.55 -13.50 21.02
CA VAL A 469 -0.51 -14.97 20.99
C VAL A 469 -0.75 -15.47 19.58
N SER A 470 -0.30 -16.69 19.27
CA SER A 470 -0.62 -17.33 17.99
C SER A 470 -2.13 -17.69 17.89
N ASP A 471 -2.67 -17.71 16.66
CA ASP A 471 -4.08 -18.11 16.40
C ASP A 471 -4.41 -19.50 16.96
N HIS A 472 -3.42 -20.41 16.95
CA HIS A 472 -3.56 -21.76 17.48
C HIS A 472 -3.77 -21.75 19.01
N LEU A 473 -2.96 -20.97 19.75
CA LEU A 473 -3.10 -20.82 21.20
C LEU A 473 -4.45 -20.23 21.59
N ASN A 474 -4.82 -19.13 20.93
CA ASN A 474 -6.01 -18.34 21.22
C ASN A 474 -7.30 -19.19 21.20
N LYS A 475 -7.49 -19.98 20.12
CA LYS A 475 -8.74 -20.71 19.90
C LYS A 475 -8.85 -22.06 20.58
N ARG A 476 -7.74 -22.76 20.83
CA ARG A 476 -7.77 -24.18 21.19
C ARG A 476 -7.30 -24.51 22.60
N LYS A 477 -6.40 -23.72 23.19
CA LYS A 477 -5.78 -24.06 24.49
C LYS A 477 -6.19 -23.14 25.63
N ILE A 478 -6.25 -21.83 25.40
CA ILE A 478 -6.59 -20.86 26.47
C ILE A 478 -8.11 -20.84 26.71
N GLY A 479 -8.90 -20.51 25.69
CA GLY A 479 -10.36 -20.51 25.78
C GLY A 479 -10.89 -19.60 26.90
N ALA A 480 -11.76 -20.15 27.77
CA ALA A 480 -12.30 -19.45 28.94
C ALA A 480 -11.61 -19.80 30.26
N LYS A 481 -10.47 -20.50 30.21
CA LYS A 481 -9.73 -20.96 31.41
C LYS A 481 -9.10 -19.78 32.15
N ALA A 482 -8.96 -19.93 33.46
CA ALA A 482 -8.19 -19.00 34.29
C ALA A 482 -6.68 -19.12 34.01
N PRO A 483 -5.89 -18.04 34.14
CA PRO A 483 -4.44 -18.08 34.01
C PRO A 483 -3.74 -19.14 34.85
N SER A 484 -4.15 -19.35 36.10
CA SER A 484 -3.59 -20.39 36.99
C SER A 484 -3.67 -21.82 36.42
N VAL A 485 -4.61 -22.05 35.49
CA VAL A 485 -4.85 -23.34 34.82
C VAL A 485 -4.03 -23.41 33.54
N TYR A 486 -4.27 -22.52 32.59
CA TYR A 486 -3.65 -22.67 31.27
C TYR A 486 -2.15 -22.36 31.29
N ILE A 487 -1.66 -21.48 32.18
CA ILE A 487 -0.21 -21.24 32.33
C ILE A 487 0.49 -22.46 32.92
N ARG A 488 -0.18 -23.21 33.80
CA ARG A 488 0.33 -24.48 34.31
C ARG A 488 0.42 -25.52 33.21
N ASP A 489 -0.64 -25.66 32.41
CA ASP A 489 -0.64 -26.53 31.23
C ASP A 489 0.54 -26.20 30.29
N PHE A 490 0.84 -24.91 30.08
CA PHE A 490 2.00 -24.50 29.27
C PHE A 490 3.34 -24.69 29.97
N HIS A 491 3.43 -24.47 31.27
CA HIS A 491 4.67 -24.69 32.03
C HIS A 491 5.09 -26.17 31.96
N ASP A 492 4.14 -27.09 31.94
CA ASP A 492 4.41 -28.53 31.77
C ASP A 492 4.91 -28.87 30.36
N GLU A 493 4.51 -28.10 29.34
CA GLU A 493 4.98 -28.25 27.94
C GLU A 493 6.26 -27.44 27.65
N ASN A 494 6.51 -26.37 28.41
CA ASN A 494 7.56 -25.38 28.23
C ASN A 494 8.19 -25.05 29.58
N SER A 495 9.27 -25.75 29.92
CA SER A 495 10.01 -25.51 31.17
C SER A 495 10.62 -24.11 31.25
N GLU A 496 10.75 -23.40 30.13
CA GLU A 496 11.33 -22.07 30.01
C GLU A 496 10.24 -21.01 29.74
N ILE A 497 8.99 -21.26 30.13
CA ILE A 497 7.83 -20.36 29.89
C ILE A 497 8.03 -18.92 30.37
N ASN A 498 8.89 -18.71 31.38
CA ASN A 498 9.22 -17.37 31.85
C ASN A 498 9.83 -16.50 30.75
N ILE A 499 10.50 -17.06 29.74
CA ILE A 499 10.96 -16.31 28.56
C ILE A 499 9.77 -15.68 27.83
N ALA A 500 8.74 -16.46 27.53
CA ALA A 500 7.53 -15.96 26.87
C ALA A 500 6.66 -15.05 27.74
N LEU A 501 6.62 -15.27 29.05
CA LEU A 501 5.91 -14.34 29.95
C LEU A 501 6.64 -13.00 30.06
N ASN A 502 7.97 -13.02 30.20
CA ASN A 502 8.78 -11.81 30.31
C ASN A 502 8.70 -10.95 29.04
N SER A 503 8.65 -11.57 27.85
CA SER A 503 8.43 -10.84 26.59
C SER A 503 7.08 -10.10 26.52
N HIS A 504 6.18 -10.34 27.48
CA HIS A 504 4.87 -9.70 27.62
C HIS A 504 4.76 -8.78 28.85
N PHE A 505 5.88 -8.48 29.52
CA PHE A 505 5.93 -7.81 30.83
C PHE A 505 5.18 -8.57 31.92
N ILE A 506 5.28 -9.90 31.93
CA ILE A 506 4.63 -10.77 32.91
C ILE A 506 5.71 -11.61 33.59
N ASP A 507 5.73 -11.63 34.92
CA ASP A 507 6.48 -12.61 35.70
C ASP A 507 5.50 -13.62 36.29
N LEU A 508 5.89 -14.89 36.39
CA LEU A 508 5.08 -15.93 37.00
C LEU A 508 4.96 -15.71 38.52
N LYS A 509 6.03 -15.23 39.18
CA LYS A 509 6.07 -15.02 40.63
C LYS A 509 5.58 -13.63 41.01
N GLY A 510 4.62 -13.56 41.94
CA GLY A 510 4.17 -12.31 42.56
C GLY A 510 3.26 -11.42 41.70
N PHE A 511 2.85 -11.88 40.51
CA PHE A 511 1.87 -11.19 39.64
C PHE A 511 0.43 -11.66 39.88
N GLY A 512 0.19 -12.54 40.85
CA GLY A 512 -1.16 -13.04 41.14
C GLY A 512 -1.68 -14.09 40.15
N ILE A 513 -0.82 -14.65 39.31
CA ILE A 513 -1.23 -15.65 38.30
C ILE A 513 -1.64 -16.97 38.96
N GLU A 514 -0.87 -17.43 39.94
CA GLU A 514 -1.12 -18.71 40.64
C GLU A 514 -2.44 -18.70 41.42
N SER A 515 -2.88 -17.52 41.87
CA SER A 515 -4.11 -17.30 42.64
C SER A 515 -5.24 -16.65 41.84
N ASP A 516 -5.05 -16.45 40.53
CA ASP A 516 -5.97 -15.70 39.65
C ASP A 516 -6.35 -14.31 40.19
N ASP A 517 -5.45 -13.64 40.91
CA ASP A 517 -5.64 -12.28 41.42
C ASP A 517 -5.44 -11.24 40.32
N TYR A 518 -6.54 -10.94 39.63
CA TYR A 518 -6.57 -10.00 38.51
C TYR A 518 -6.14 -8.57 38.90
N ALA A 519 -6.44 -8.12 40.11
CA ALA A 519 -6.08 -6.77 40.55
C ALA A 519 -4.57 -6.64 40.74
N THR A 520 -3.95 -7.64 41.38
CA THR A 520 -2.49 -7.72 41.51
C THR A 520 -1.81 -7.82 40.14
N PHE A 521 -2.35 -8.64 39.24
CA PHE A 521 -1.84 -8.77 37.86
C PHE A 521 -1.82 -7.43 37.13
N LEU A 522 -2.94 -6.71 37.09
CA LEU A 522 -3.03 -5.40 36.44
C LEU A 522 -2.08 -4.37 37.08
N ALA A 523 -1.98 -4.34 38.41
CA ALA A 523 -1.12 -3.40 39.12
C ALA A 523 0.38 -3.64 38.83
N LYS A 524 0.84 -4.89 38.86
CA LYS A 524 2.23 -5.25 38.60
C LYS A 524 2.62 -5.04 37.13
N ARG A 525 1.78 -5.51 36.21
CA ARG A 525 2.05 -5.40 34.77
C ARG A 525 1.98 -3.96 34.27
N SER A 526 1.00 -3.17 34.73
CA SER A 526 0.90 -1.76 34.34
C SER A 526 2.11 -0.94 34.78
N LYS A 527 2.71 -1.27 35.93
CA LYS A 527 3.93 -0.61 36.39
C LYS A 527 5.10 -0.86 35.42
N LEU A 528 5.34 -2.11 35.01
CA LEU A 528 6.41 -2.43 34.06
C LEU A 528 6.20 -1.73 32.70
N ILE A 529 4.97 -1.75 32.17
CA ILE A 529 4.64 -1.07 30.92
C ILE A 529 4.82 0.45 31.06
N TYR A 530 4.37 1.03 32.17
CA TYR A 530 4.51 2.46 32.46
C TYR A 530 5.98 2.88 32.51
N ASP A 531 6.82 2.16 33.27
CA ASP A 531 8.24 2.46 33.42
C ASP A 531 8.96 2.36 32.05
N ALA A 532 8.61 1.36 31.25
CA ALA A 532 9.13 1.19 29.89
C ALA A 532 8.73 2.37 28.97
N LEU A 533 7.45 2.76 28.92
CA LEU A 533 7.00 3.91 28.12
C LEU A 533 7.65 5.22 28.59
N LYS A 534 7.76 5.41 29.91
CA LYS A 534 8.35 6.61 30.51
C LYS A 534 9.82 6.76 30.11
N SER A 535 10.58 5.68 30.10
CA SER A 535 11.99 5.70 29.68
C SER A 535 12.19 6.16 28.22
N ARG A 536 11.20 5.90 27.35
CA ARG A 536 11.21 6.26 25.93
C ARG A 536 10.94 7.75 25.68
N ILE A 537 10.28 8.44 26.60
CA ILE A 537 9.98 9.88 26.51
C ILE A 537 10.92 10.78 27.33
N GLU A 538 11.65 10.22 28.31
CA GLU A 538 12.58 10.96 29.18
C GLU A 538 14.05 10.87 28.75
N LEU A 539 14.35 10.19 27.64
CA LEU A 539 15.71 10.02 27.08
C LEU A 539 16.76 9.41 28.04
N THR A 540 16.33 8.83 29.17
CA THR A 540 17.20 8.19 30.15
C THR A 540 17.57 6.75 29.76
N HIS A 541 16.98 6.22 28.69
CA HIS A 541 17.28 4.88 28.18
C HIS A 541 18.69 4.82 27.59
N GLN A 542 19.49 3.87 28.07
CA GLN A 542 20.75 3.46 27.44
C GLN A 542 20.49 2.21 26.60
N GLU A 543 20.63 2.35 25.29
CA GLU A 543 20.50 1.26 24.32
C GLU A 543 21.55 0.18 24.59
N SER A 544 21.17 -1.09 24.46
CA SER A 544 22.11 -2.20 24.67
C SER A 544 23.09 -2.33 23.49
N VAL A 545 24.30 -2.84 23.74
CA VAL A 545 25.37 -3.01 22.73
C VAL A 545 24.96 -3.96 21.57
N ASN A 546 23.93 -4.80 21.75
CA ASN A 546 23.43 -5.72 20.72
C ASN A 546 22.26 -5.17 19.87
N GLU A 547 21.76 -3.96 20.15
CA GLU A 547 20.55 -3.45 19.50
C GLU A 547 20.70 -3.27 17.99
N GLU A 548 21.85 -2.81 17.48
CA GLU A 548 22.01 -2.60 16.02
C GLU A 548 21.77 -3.90 15.24
N LEU A 549 22.29 -5.02 15.76
CA LEU A 549 22.13 -6.34 15.16
C LEU A 549 20.68 -6.80 15.23
N GLU A 550 20.05 -6.68 16.40
CA GLU A 550 18.65 -7.05 16.58
C GLU A 550 17.73 -6.21 15.68
N GLN A 551 17.98 -4.90 15.56
CA GLN A 551 17.23 -4.01 14.65
C GLN A 551 17.37 -4.45 13.17
N LEU A 552 18.58 -4.85 12.75
CA LEU A 552 18.81 -5.38 11.40
C LEU A 552 18.07 -6.70 11.16
N ILE A 553 18.09 -7.62 12.12
CA ILE A 553 17.37 -8.90 12.03
C ILE A 553 15.85 -8.66 12.05
N HIS A 554 15.42 -7.68 12.85
CA HIS A 554 14.10 -7.06 12.97
C HIS A 554 13.46 -6.64 11.66
N ALA A 555 14.25 -5.88 10.90
CA ALA A 555 13.88 -5.33 9.60
C ALA A 555 13.41 -6.40 8.61
N GLY A 556 13.83 -7.65 8.82
CA GLY A 556 13.75 -8.69 7.81
C GLY A 556 14.75 -8.43 6.68
N GLU A 557 14.70 -9.30 5.68
CA GLU A 557 15.49 -9.10 4.47
C GLU A 557 15.04 -7.83 3.74
N SER A 558 16.00 -7.10 3.17
CA SER A 558 15.79 -5.85 2.43
C SER A 558 16.86 -5.70 1.35
N ALA A 559 16.86 -4.59 0.61
CA ALA A 559 17.93 -4.28 -0.33
C ALA A 559 19.33 -4.26 0.30
N ARG A 560 19.43 -4.05 1.63
CA ARG A 560 20.69 -3.93 2.39
C ARG A 560 20.87 -4.99 3.48
N VAL A 561 19.95 -5.96 3.61
CA VAL A 561 20.03 -7.04 4.61
C VAL A 561 19.60 -8.36 3.99
N GLU A 562 20.39 -9.42 4.17
CA GLU A 562 20.07 -10.78 3.70
C GLU A 562 20.31 -11.78 4.84
N PHE A 563 19.41 -12.74 5.01
CA PHE A 563 19.56 -13.85 5.94
C PHE A 563 19.89 -15.14 5.21
N LYS A 564 20.76 -15.95 5.82
CA LYS A 564 21.06 -17.29 5.36
C LYS A 564 21.10 -18.22 6.55
N SER A 565 20.35 -19.32 6.46
CA SER A 565 20.26 -20.29 7.54
C SER A 565 21.61 -20.91 7.89
N THR A 566 22.44 -21.15 6.88
CA THR A 566 23.76 -21.78 6.99
C THR A 566 24.71 -21.26 5.92
N LEU A 567 26.02 -21.45 6.12
CA LEU A 567 27.06 -21.15 5.14
C LEU A 567 27.14 -22.24 4.07
N ARG A 568 27.12 -23.51 4.51
CA ARG A 568 27.40 -24.68 3.66
C ARG A 568 26.67 -25.95 4.09
N TYR A 569 26.10 -26.01 5.28
CA TYR A 569 25.37 -27.18 5.75
C TYR A 569 23.90 -27.17 5.30
N ASP A 570 23.47 -28.18 4.55
CA ASP A 570 22.08 -28.28 4.10
C ASP A 570 21.20 -28.89 5.19
N LEU A 571 20.27 -28.10 5.74
CA LEU A 571 19.40 -28.53 6.85
C LEU A 571 18.42 -29.65 6.48
N LYS A 572 18.15 -29.86 5.18
CA LYS A 572 17.25 -30.93 4.71
C LYS A 572 17.99 -32.24 4.51
N THR A 573 19.13 -32.20 3.81
CA THR A 573 19.91 -33.41 3.52
C THR A 573 20.88 -33.77 4.65
N LYS A 574 21.19 -32.83 5.55
CA LYS A 574 22.16 -32.96 6.63
C LYS A 574 23.59 -33.21 6.15
N GLU A 575 23.94 -32.65 5.00
CA GLU A 575 25.25 -32.80 4.36
C GLU A 575 25.82 -31.44 3.91
N VAL A 576 27.12 -31.41 3.62
CA VAL A 576 27.78 -30.22 3.05
C VAL A 576 27.32 -30.02 1.60
N ASN A 577 26.84 -28.81 1.31
CA ASN A 577 26.36 -28.40 0.00
C ASN A 577 27.12 -27.15 -0.48
N ASN A 578 28.09 -27.36 -1.38
CA ASN A 578 28.91 -26.27 -1.95
C ASN A 578 28.09 -25.23 -2.74
N LYS A 579 26.84 -25.54 -3.14
CA LYS A 579 25.97 -24.54 -3.78
C LYS A 579 25.54 -23.46 -2.80
N LEU A 580 25.46 -23.75 -1.50
CA LEU A 580 25.16 -22.74 -0.48
C LEU A 580 26.30 -21.72 -0.35
N GLU A 581 27.55 -22.18 -0.43
CA GLU A 581 28.72 -21.28 -0.45
C GLU A 581 28.69 -20.34 -1.65
N PHE A 582 28.25 -20.82 -2.81
CA PHE A 582 28.04 -19.98 -4.00
C PHE A 582 26.96 -18.92 -3.74
N VAL A 583 25.84 -19.28 -3.11
CA VAL A 583 24.77 -18.32 -2.76
C VAL A 583 25.30 -17.21 -1.85
N ILE A 584 26.17 -17.54 -0.90
CA ILE A 584 26.79 -16.57 0.02
C ILE A 584 27.66 -15.58 -0.75
N ALA A 585 28.55 -16.08 -1.61
CA ALA A 585 29.41 -15.22 -2.42
C ALA A 585 28.61 -14.39 -3.45
N LYS A 586 27.54 -14.94 -4.03
CA LYS A 586 26.61 -14.23 -4.90
C LYS A 586 25.98 -13.03 -4.19
N THR A 587 25.54 -13.20 -2.94
CA THR A 587 24.97 -12.10 -2.16
C THR A 587 26.00 -11.03 -1.83
N ILE A 588 27.24 -11.41 -1.51
CA ILE A 588 28.32 -10.45 -1.27
C ILE A 588 28.60 -9.63 -2.54
N ALA A 589 28.70 -10.28 -3.72
CA ALA A 589 28.88 -9.59 -5.00
C ALA A 589 27.71 -8.62 -5.30
N ALA A 590 26.47 -9.05 -5.04
CA ALA A 590 25.30 -8.19 -5.20
C ALA A 590 25.34 -6.94 -4.30
N PHE A 591 25.77 -7.08 -3.04
CA PHE A 591 25.93 -5.92 -2.15
C PHE A 591 27.07 -4.98 -2.59
N LEU A 592 28.20 -5.53 -3.06
CA LEU A 592 29.31 -4.73 -3.58
C LEU A 592 28.89 -3.87 -4.78
N ASN A 593 28.04 -4.41 -5.65
CA ASN A 593 27.54 -3.74 -6.84
C ASN A 593 26.35 -2.80 -6.60
N SER A 594 25.78 -2.81 -5.40
CA SER A 594 24.64 -1.96 -5.02
C SER A 594 25.06 -1.01 -3.88
N GLU A 595 24.20 -0.77 -2.89
CA GLU A 595 24.47 0.22 -1.84
C GLU A 595 25.29 -0.31 -0.65
N GLY A 596 25.85 -1.52 -0.77
CA GLY A 596 26.36 -2.29 0.36
C GLY A 596 25.25 -2.95 1.18
N GLY A 597 25.62 -3.61 2.28
CA GLY A 597 24.64 -4.29 3.12
C GLY A 597 25.22 -5.15 4.23
N ASN A 598 24.34 -5.95 4.86
CA ASN A 598 24.67 -6.92 5.89
C ASN A 598 24.16 -8.29 5.46
N LEU A 599 25.05 -9.27 5.37
CA LEU A 599 24.69 -10.67 5.25
C LEU A 599 24.81 -11.33 6.62
N LEU A 600 23.72 -11.90 7.12
CA LEU A 600 23.67 -12.62 8.40
C LEU A 600 23.50 -14.11 8.16
N ILE A 601 24.45 -14.90 8.65
CA ILE A 601 24.47 -16.36 8.52
C ILE A 601 24.16 -17.00 9.88
N GLY A 602 23.33 -18.03 9.89
CA GLY A 602 22.80 -18.65 11.10
C GLY A 602 21.41 -18.13 11.47
N ILE A 603 20.67 -17.54 10.53
CA ILE A 603 19.32 -16.99 10.72
C ILE A 603 18.41 -17.49 9.60
N ASP A 604 17.18 -17.90 9.93
CA ASP A 604 16.18 -18.27 8.92
C ASP A 604 15.34 -17.08 8.42
N ASP A 605 14.52 -17.31 7.40
CA ASP A 605 13.68 -16.28 6.78
C ASP A 605 12.61 -15.70 7.74
N ASN A 606 12.39 -16.34 8.89
CA ASN A 606 11.48 -15.88 9.94
C ASN A 606 12.21 -15.15 11.09
N SER A 607 13.48 -14.79 10.88
CA SER A 607 14.36 -14.18 11.88
C SER A 607 14.66 -15.08 13.09
N ASN A 608 14.49 -16.40 13.01
CA ASN A 608 14.88 -17.31 14.09
C ASN A 608 16.39 -17.55 14.04
N ALA A 609 17.05 -17.51 15.19
CA ALA A 609 18.45 -17.83 15.31
C ALA A 609 18.66 -19.36 15.24
N LEU A 610 19.31 -19.83 14.19
CA LEU A 610 19.72 -21.23 14.02
C LEU A 610 21.14 -21.48 14.56
N GLY A 611 21.97 -20.44 14.57
CA GLY A 611 23.37 -20.51 14.97
C GLY A 611 24.30 -21.11 13.91
N LEU A 612 25.59 -21.12 14.19
CA LEU A 612 26.63 -21.61 13.27
C LEU A 612 27.08 -23.06 13.53
N GLU A 613 26.57 -23.70 14.58
CA GLU A 613 27.09 -24.98 15.08
C GLU A 613 27.18 -26.07 13.98
N ASN A 614 26.13 -26.20 13.17
CA ASN A 614 26.11 -27.15 12.06
C ASN A 614 27.19 -26.87 11.02
N ASP A 615 27.48 -25.60 10.71
CA ASP A 615 28.54 -25.24 9.77
C ASP A 615 29.92 -25.44 10.40
N LEU A 616 30.10 -25.06 11.66
CA LEU A 616 31.38 -25.18 12.39
C LEU A 616 31.87 -26.63 12.41
N GLN A 617 30.97 -27.59 12.63
CA GLN A 617 31.30 -29.02 12.65
C GLN A 617 31.84 -29.54 11.30
N THR A 618 31.54 -28.86 10.19
CA THR A 618 32.02 -29.24 8.84
C THR A 618 33.42 -28.72 8.51
N LEU A 619 34.00 -27.86 9.35
CA LEU A 619 35.27 -27.18 9.10
C LEU A 619 36.42 -27.89 9.79
N GLY A 620 37.63 -27.78 9.22
CA GLY A 620 38.84 -28.35 9.83
C GLY A 620 39.17 -27.73 11.18
N LYS A 621 38.88 -26.42 11.35
CA LYS A 621 38.92 -25.73 12.64
C LYS A 621 37.47 -25.39 13.03
N GLN A 622 36.93 -26.13 14.00
CA GLN A 622 35.52 -26.07 14.40
C GLN A 622 35.25 -24.89 15.37
N ASN A 623 35.67 -23.69 14.99
CA ASN A 623 35.44 -22.47 15.76
C ASN A 623 35.26 -21.26 14.83
N THR A 624 34.95 -20.09 15.39
CA THR A 624 34.72 -18.85 14.64
C THR A 624 35.90 -18.46 13.74
N ASP A 625 37.14 -18.65 14.19
CA ASP A 625 38.31 -18.36 13.36
C ASP A 625 38.36 -19.27 12.12
N GLY A 626 38.00 -20.54 12.29
CA GLY A 626 37.94 -21.49 11.17
C GLY A 626 36.84 -21.12 10.17
N PHE A 627 35.70 -20.67 10.68
CA PHE A 627 34.61 -20.14 9.86
C PHE A 627 35.02 -18.90 9.09
N GLU A 628 35.68 -17.94 9.75
CA GLU A 628 36.18 -16.71 9.13
C GLU A 628 37.19 -17.01 8.03
N LEU A 629 38.16 -17.88 8.28
CA LEU A 629 39.15 -18.29 7.29
C LEU A 629 38.52 -18.97 6.06
N HIS A 630 37.53 -19.84 6.28
CA HIS A 630 36.80 -20.48 5.19
C HIS A 630 36.04 -19.45 4.36
N LEU A 631 35.31 -18.54 5.01
CA LEU A 631 34.55 -17.47 4.38
C LEU A 631 35.44 -16.50 3.57
N ILE A 632 36.58 -16.09 4.12
CA ILE A 632 37.58 -15.28 3.38
C ILE A 632 38.08 -16.05 2.14
N GLY A 633 38.28 -17.36 2.27
CA GLY A 633 38.62 -18.24 1.16
C GLY A 633 37.54 -18.26 0.06
N LEU A 634 36.26 -18.27 0.43
CA LEU A 634 35.13 -18.21 -0.51
C LEU A 634 35.06 -16.86 -1.24
N ILE A 635 35.23 -15.76 -0.51
CA ILE A 635 35.26 -14.40 -1.09
C ILE A 635 36.40 -14.33 -2.11
N LYS A 636 37.60 -14.78 -1.74
CA LYS A 636 38.75 -14.80 -2.64
C LYS A 636 38.54 -15.68 -3.88
N LYS A 637 37.87 -16.83 -3.71
CA LYS A 637 37.64 -17.80 -4.78
C LYS A 637 36.63 -17.29 -5.81
N TYR A 638 35.51 -16.72 -5.34
CA TYR A 638 34.37 -16.39 -6.21
C TYR A 638 34.27 -14.91 -6.56
N VAL A 639 34.69 -14.01 -5.68
CA VAL A 639 34.50 -12.55 -5.85
C VAL A 639 35.82 -11.85 -6.20
N GLY A 640 36.93 -12.28 -5.61
CA GLY A 640 38.27 -11.69 -5.83
C GLY A 640 38.94 -11.31 -4.51
N ALA A 641 40.27 -11.31 -4.49
CA ALA A 641 41.05 -11.03 -3.28
C ALA A 641 41.05 -9.55 -2.90
N GLU A 642 40.98 -8.68 -3.90
CA GLU A 642 40.96 -7.23 -3.83
C GLU A 642 39.74 -6.69 -3.07
N TYR A 643 38.61 -7.42 -3.10
CA TYR A 643 37.37 -7.02 -2.42
C TYR A 643 37.33 -7.44 -0.95
N GLY A 644 38.35 -8.14 -0.44
CA GLY A 644 38.42 -8.50 0.98
C GLY A 644 38.31 -7.28 1.91
N GLY A 645 38.94 -6.15 1.53
CA GLY A 645 38.89 -4.90 2.28
C GLY A 645 37.51 -4.24 2.35
N HIS A 646 36.57 -4.65 1.49
CA HIS A 646 35.19 -4.16 1.50
C HIS A 646 34.28 -4.95 2.44
N THR A 647 34.78 -6.02 3.06
CA THR A 647 34.02 -6.91 3.95
C THR A 647 34.56 -6.87 5.37
N LYS A 648 33.65 -6.76 6.36
CA LYS A 648 33.98 -6.86 7.79
C LYS A 648 33.15 -7.98 8.41
N ILE A 649 33.83 -9.00 8.90
CA ILE A 649 33.22 -10.20 9.49
C ILE A 649 33.22 -10.08 11.01
N SER A 650 32.12 -10.47 11.67
CA SER A 650 32.02 -10.56 13.12
C SER A 650 31.09 -11.69 13.55
N PHE A 651 31.22 -12.14 14.81
CA PHE A 651 30.49 -13.30 15.35
C PHE A 651 29.66 -12.94 16.59
N PRO A 652 28.62 -12.11 16.45
CA PRO A 652 27.79 -11.72 17.58
C PRO A 652 26.85 -12.85 18.03
N PHE A 653 26.27 -12.69 19.21
CA PHE A 653 25.20 -13.55 19.71
C PHE A 653 23.83 -12.92 19.46
N TYR A 654 22.89 -13.72 18.97
CA TYR A 654 21.48 -13.36 18.79
C TYR A 654 20.59 -14.52 19.24
N ASP A 655 19.59 -14.25 20.08
CA ASP A 655 18.72 -15.25 20.73
C ASP A 655 19.51 -16.42 21.35
N SER A 656 20.59 -16.09 22.06
CA SER A 656 21.54 -17.02 22.68
C SER A 656 22.34 -17.92 21.71
N GLN A 657 22.21 -17.75 20.40
CA GLN A 657 22.98 -18.45 19.38
C GLN A 657 24.09 -17.57 18.81
N GLN A 658 25.27 -18.15 18.56
CA GLN A 658 26.33 -17.43 17.84
C GLN A 658 26.03 -17.45 16.34
N ILE A 659 26.01 -16.27 15.71
CA ILE A 659 25.77 -16.07 14.28
C ILE A 659 26.98 -15.40 13.61
N CYS A 660 27.00 -15.32 12.28
CA CYS A 660 28.03 -14.58 11.54
C CYS A 660 27.42 -13.37 10.84
N ARG A 661 27.97 -12.18 11.07
CA ARG A 661 27.63 -10.94 10.37
C ARG A 661 28.74 -10.57 9.41
N ILE A 662 28.40 -10.36 8.14
CA ILE A 662 29.31 -9.85 7.10
C ILE A 662 28.78 -8.48 6.68
N GLN A 663 29.47 -7.42 7.08
CA GLN A 663 29.18 -6.06 6.61
C GLN A 663 29.93 -5.85 5.29
N VAL A 664 29.21 -5.48 4.24
CA VAL A 664 29.75 -5.27 2.89
C VAL A 664 29.56 -3.80 2.53
N SER A 665 30.66 -3.12 2.22
CA SER A 665 30.62 -1.74 1.70
C SER A 665 30.46 -1.76 0.17
N ARG A 666 29.84 -0.72 -0.40
CA ARG A 666 29.76 -0.55 -1.86
C ARG A 666 31.16 -0.49 -2.47
N SER A 667 31.33 -1.15 -3.61
CA SER A 667 32.56 -1.08 -4.41
C SER A 667 32.58 0.19 -5.27
N GLY A 668 33.75 0.80 -5.40
CA GLY A 668 33.98 1.90 -6.34
C GLY A 668 34.08 1.47 -7.81
N THR A 669 34.02 0.17 -8.09
CA THR A 669 34.06 -0.42 -9.44
C THR A 669 33.12 -1.61 -9.55
N PRO A 670 32.64 -1.95 -10.76
CA PRO A 670 31.84 -3.16 -10.98
C PRO A 670 32.58 -4.42 -10.52
N VAL A 671 31.88 -5.29 -9.80
CA VAL A 671 32.39 -6.56 -9.25
C VAL A 671 31.76 -7.73 -9.98
N PHE A 672 32.61 -8.61 -10.52
CA PHE A 672 32.18 -9.81 -11.22
C PHE A 672 32.44 -11.04 -10.35
N MET A 673 31.47 -11.94 -10.33
CA MET A 673 31.60 -13.21 -9.64
C MET A 673 31.93 -14.33 -10.64
N SER A 674 33.01 -15.06 -10.40
CA SER A 674 33.40 -16.19 -11.25
C SER A 674 32.86 -17.51 -10.70
N TYR A 675 32.05 -18.23 -11.48
CA TYR A 675 31.54 -19.57 -11.13
C TYR A 675 31.45 -20.45 -12.37
N GLU A 676 31.95 -21.69 -12.27
CA GLU A 676 31.96 -22.68 -13.37
C GLU A 676 32.53 -22.14 -14.71
N GLY A 677 33.50 -21.22 -14.64
CA GLY A 677 34.15 -20.62 -15.82
C GLY A 677 33.36 -19.51 -16.51
N LYS A 678 32.32 -18.97 -15.86
CA LYS A 678 31.59 -17.79 -16.29
C LYS A 678 31.70 -16.67 -15.26
N ASP A 679 31.81 -15.44 -15.75
CA ASP A 679 31.72 -14.24 -14.92
C ASP A 679 30.30 -13.70 -15.00
N GLU A 680 29.66 -13.58 -13.85
CA GLU A 680 28.29 -13.07 -13.71
C GLU A 680 28.28 -11.79 -12.88
N PHE A 681 27.46 -10.84 -13.30
CA PHE A 681 27.24 -9.58 -12.61
C PHE A 681 25.92 -9.66 -11.84
N PHE A 682 25.98 -9.49 -10.53
CA PHE A 682 24.82 -9.55 -9.65
C PHE A 682 24.57 -8.19 -8.99
N VAL A 683 23.30 -7.84 -8.83
CA VAL A 683 22.85 -6.64 -8.11
C VAL A 683 21.72 -6.99 -7.13
N ARG A 684 21.51 -6.14 -6.13
CA ARG A 684 20.34 -6.22 -5.25
C ARG A 684 19.13 -5.56 -5.90
N THR A 685 18.06 -6.32 -6.06
CA THR A 685 16.74 -5.84 -6.47
C THR A 685 15.73 -6.24 -5.41
N GLY A 686 15.33 -5.29 -4.57
CA GLY A 686 14.54 -5.58 -3.36
C GLY A 686 15.28 -6.57 -2.45
N CYS A 687 14.61 -7.64 -2.02
CA CYS A 687 15.21 -8.68 -1.18
C CYS A 687 15.92 -9.80 -1.98
N SER A 688 16.17 -9.60 -3.27
CA SER A 688 16.74 -10.65 -4.15
C SER A 688 18.04 -10.23 -4.81
N SER A 689 18.95 -11.19 -4.97
CA SER A 689 20.19 -11.03 -5.73
C SER A 689 19.98 -11.54 -7.16
N GLN A 690 19.89 -10.62 -8.12
CA GLN A 690 19.57 -10.93 -9.52
C GLN A 690 20.79 -10.77 -10.42
N SER A 691 20.91 -11.64 -11.42
CA SER A 691 21.90 -11.47 -12.48
C SER A 691 21.32 -10.56 -13.55
N LEU A 692 22.09 -9.60 -14.02
CA LEU A 692 21.69 -8.74 -15.13
C LEU A 692 22.19 -9.31 -16.45
N SER A 693 21.38 -9.18 -17.51
CA SER A 693 21.86 -9.40 -18.87
C SER A 693 22.90 -8.34 -19.25
N ARG A 694 23.73 -8.61 -20.27
CA ARG A 694 24.77 -7.66 -20.73
C ARG A 694 24.20 -6.27 -21.08
N GLY A 695 22.98 -6.22 -21.60
CA GLY A 695 22.32 -4.95 -21.94
C GLY A 695 21.93 -4.16 -20.69
N GLU A 696 21.26 -4.81 -19.74
CA GLU A 696 20.86 -4.22 -18.46
C GLU A 696 22.08 -3.81 -17.62
N GLN A 697 23.11 -4.66 -17.59
CA GLN A 697 24.38 -4.39 -16.92
C GLN A 697 25.02 -3.09 -17.44
N SER A 698 25.10 -2.91 -18.77
CA SER A 698 25.73 -1.72 -19.34
C SER A 698 24.98 -0.42 -19.00
N ILE A 699 23.66 -0.49 -18.85
CA ILE A 699 22.84 0.64 -18.40
C ILE A 699 23.12 0.90 -16.91
N TYR A 700 23.05 -0.15 -16.10
CA TYR A 700 23.26 -0.08 -14.65
C TYR A 700 24.65 0.48 -14.31
N GLU A 701 25.70 0.02 -15.00
CA GLU A 701 27.07 0.49 -14.79
C GLU A 701 27.21 1.99 -15.05
N LYS A 702 26.52 2.51 -16.07
CA LYS A 702 26.51 3.94 -16.40
C LYS A 702 25.83 4.79 -15.34
N GLU A 703 24.77 4.28 -14.73
CA GLU A 703 24.04 5.00 -13.69
C GLU A 703 24.79 5.02 -12.35
N HIS A 704 25.65 4.02 -12.10
CA HIS A 704 26.22 3.78 -10.77
C HIS A 704 27.71 4.09 -10.64
N TRP A 705 28.50 4.14 -11.73
CA TRP A 705 29.95 4.37 -11.64
C TRP A 705 30.52 5.38 -12.65
N LEU A 706 29.72 5.95 -13.55
CA LEU A 706 30.17 6.89 -14.57
C LEU A 706 29.86 8.35 -14.26
#